data_AF-A0A962X0J2-F1
#
_entry.id   AF-A0A962X0J2-F1
#
_cell.length_a   1.000
_cell.length_b   1.000
_cell.length_c   1.000
_cell.angle_alpha   90.00
_cell.angle_beta   90.00
_cell.angle_gamma   90.00
#
_symmetry.space_group_name_H-M   'P 1'
#
loop_
_entity.id
_entity.type
_entity.pdbx_description
1 polymer ?
#
loop_
_entity_poly.entity_id
_entity_poly.type
_entity_poly.pdbx_seq_one_letter_code
_entity_poly.pdbx_strand_id
1 'polypeptide(L)'
;MALQRGNHIVLPRLVEKLKLKILKARGFDEQQSKLILNSLGTGLIQPFATLPPGRQGGLPSTGSPRVFALLLDFTDESPGVTAADIDDMLWGDGDNADFPLESLTDYYDRASHGLLDLGNGTTFGWIDTGYTRAEAEALGREALIKEVLDDLEDSHDFTQYDNDGDGDIEYFIVIWDGPNGAWATFWWGWNLGWNDSSYTIDGKTLSNYSWQRESTNPSVVIHESGHSLGLPDFYDYDNSVGPGAGVGGFDPMDGNRWDHNCFSKWMLDWVEPMVVAGGFEALDLDAAETSGDCVLIWPSASIADIFSEFYIIENRQAVENDANLVFAPDGFVIWHVDATLTADGSNFEYNNSTTAHKLLRLMEADGLEEIESFACSSGSTCAVADADDLYNSGDSFGPSSSPSSNKYDGSASCVRLWDIADLGVTPGDMMGGSFSTECNQAPVCDANGPYSEDEGSPIIFDGSGSNDADADPLVFRWDFTSDGVWDTAWSSSPFASHTWQDNLSVVARLAASDGELSCTDISAVIVANVAPTVAAGADQSADEGEPVAFSGSFTDPGALDTHTLAWEFGDGSGASGTLTPTHAYGDNGVYTVTLTVSDDDGGVGTDSLQVTVANVAPTVAAGADQSADEGEPVAFSGSFTDPGALDTHTLAWEFGDGSGASGTLAPTHAYGDNGVYTVTLTVTDDDGGVGTDTLQVTVANVPPTVVYGPVSQPNPYFVLPVVHTLSFSASFNDKGWLDSHTSEWDFGDNGLVAGAVTEENVEPDATGTSTAEHAYLLAGDYTVSVVVVDDDGGVGSDSGAVHVASAQEALAILNDRIQAASNDAFKAPADNRKHALANKIQAIIGMVDKGNIRGAMQKLPNDVRAKADGHVDGNPNNDWVTDPTLQMMLLQMIDDIQAYLATLR
;
A
#
# COMPACT_ATOMS: atom_id res chain seq x y z
N MET A 1 54.06 -50.17 32.64
CA MET A 1 53.70 -51.54 33.07
C MET A 1 52.84 -52.10 31.96
N ALA A 2 53.18 -53.26 31.42
CA ALA A 2 52.35 -53.98 30.48
C ALA A 2 51.11 -54.45 31.23
N LEU A 3 50.05 -53.64 31.20
CA LEU A 3 48.72 -54.10 31.59
C LEU A 3 48.17 -54.92 30.41
N GLN A 4 47.73 -56.12 30.79
CA GLN A 4 47.06 -57.20 30.06
C GLN A 4 46.70 -56.95 28.59
N ARG A 5 47.38 -57.66 27.67
CA ARG A 5 46.96 -57.84 26.27
C ARG A 5 45.88 -58.93 26.11
N GLY A 6 45.26 -59.39 27.19
CA GLY A 6 44.45 -60.62 27.21
C GLY A 6 42.99 -60.46 26.84
N ASN A 7 42.33 -59.39 27.30
CA ASN A 7 40.86 -59.37 27.40
C ASN A 7 40.17 -58.38 26.44
N HIS A 8 40.96 -57.62 25.67
CA HIS A 8 40.45 -56.65 24.68
C HIS A 8 40.39 -57.20 23.25
N ILE A 9 40.68 -58.49 23.09
CA ILE A 9 40.83 -59.15 21.79
C ILE A 9 39.80 -60.26 21.69
N VAL A 10 39.10 -60.28 20.55
CA VAL A 10 38.18 -61.37 20.21
C VAL A 10 38.97 -62.65 19.95
N LEU A 11 38.46 -63.78 20.44
CA LEU A 11 39.11 -65.06 20.18
C LEU A 11 39.21 -65.31 18.66
N PRO A 12 40.39 -65.70 18.13
CA PRO A 12 40.61 -65.84 16.69
C PRO A 12 39.59 -66.75 15.97
N ARG A 13 39.12 -67.81 16.64
CA ARG A 13 38.08 -68.71 16.11
C ARG A 13 36.75 -67.98 15.82
N LEU A 14 36.37 -67.00 16.65
CA LEU A 14 35.14 -66.22 16.43
C LEU A 14 35.33 -65.25 15.26
N VAL A 15 36.52 -64.65 15.13
CA VAL A 15 36.88 -63.81 13.98
C VAL A 15 36.80 -64.62 12.68
N GLU A 16 37.27 -65.88 12.68
CA GLU A 16 37.14 -66.78 11.53
C GLU A 16 35.68 -67.12 11.18
N LYS A 17 34.85 -67.40 12.18
CA LYS A 17 33.41 -67.64 11.97
C LYS A 17 32.74 -66.40 11.40
N LEU A 18 32.99 -65.23 11.99
CA LEU A 18 32.37 -63.97 11.57
C LEU A 18 32.71 -63.62 10.12
N LYS A 19 33.96 -63.86 9.69
CA LYS A 19 34.36 -63.68 8.28
C LYS A 19 33.42 -64.39 7.31
N LEU A 20 33.06 -65.64 7.61
CA LEU A 20 32.16 -66.43 6.79
C LEU A 20 30.72 -65.92 6.86
N LYS A 21 30.25 -65.54 8.05
CA LYS A 21 28.90 -64.99 8.26
C LYS A 21 28.70 -63.69 7.51
N ILE A 22 29.66 -62.77 7.60
CA ILE A 22 29.67 -61.50 6.88
C ILE A 22 29.56 -61.73 5.35
N LEU A 23 30.35 -62.66 4.80
CA LEU A 23 30.27 -62.98 3.37
C LEU A 23 28.91 -63.56 2.98
N LYS A 24 28.33 -64.42 3.83
CA LYS A 24 26.98 -64.96 3.60
C LYS A 24 25.91 -63.87 3.64
N ALA A 25 26.00 -62.93 4.58
CA ALA A 25 25.11 -61.78 4.66
C ALA A 25 25.19 -60.91 3.39
N ARG A 26 26.37 -60.77 2.79
CA ARG A 26 26.57 -60.11 1.48
C ARG A 26 26.05 -60.93 0.28
N GLY A 27 25.38 -62.07 0.51
CA GLY A 27 24.78 -62.90 -0.52
C GLY A 27 25.73 -63.93 -1.16
N PHE A 28 26.93 -64.14 -0.61
CA PHE A 28 27.85 -65.16 -1.09
C PHE A 28 27.53 -66.53 -0.47
N ASP A 29 27.48 -67.58 -1.28
CA ASP A 29 27.35 -68.94 -0.74
C ASP A 29 28.61 -69.38 0.02
N GLU A 30 28.54 -70.52 0.72
CA GLU A 30 29.67 -71.00 1.53
C GLU A 30 30.94 -71.27 0.71
N GLN A 31 30.82 -71.74 -0.54
CA GLN A 31 31.97 -72.01 -1.40
C GLN A 31 32.59 -70.72 -1.94
N GLN A 32 31.75 -69.76 -2.35
CA GLN A 32 32.15 -68.43 -2.77
C GLN A 32 32.86 -67.69 -1.64
N SER A 33 32.28 -67.72 -0.45
CA SER A 33 32.86 -67.12 0.76
C SER A 33 34.24 -67.71 1.04
N LYS A 34 34.38 -69.03 0.99
CA LYS A 34 35.67 -69.71 1.16
C LYS A 34 36.70 -69.32 0.09
N LEU A 35 36.26 -69.13 -1.16
CA LEU A 35 37.13 -68.71 -2.24
C LEU A 35 37.63 -67.27 -2.05
N ILE A 36 36.74 -66.36 -1.63
CA ILE A 36 37.06 -64.96 -1.37
C ILE A 36 38.09 -64.85 -0.24
N LEU A 37 37.87 -65.53 0.89
CA LEU A 37 38.82 -65.54 2.01
C LEU A 37 40.20 -66.06 1.60
N ASN A 38 40.27 -67.15 0.84
CA ASN A 38 41.53 -67.67 0.31
C ASN A 38 42.25 -66.66 -0.60
N SER A 39 41.50 -65.85 -1.36
CA SER A 39 42.05 -64.85 -2.28
C SER A 39 42.58 -63.59 -1.58
N LEU A 40 42.05 -63.26 -0.39
CA LEU A 40 42.49 -62.13 0.45
C LEU A 40 43.79 -62.44 1.22
N GLY A 41 44.39 -63.63 1.03
CA GLY A 41 45.63 -64.01 1.69
C GLY A 41 45.48 -64.31 3.18
N THR A 42 44.25 -64.46 3.70
CA THR A 42 43.99 -64.66 5.14
C THR A 42 44.31 -66.08 5.63
N GLY A 43 44.84 -66.97 4.79
CA GLY A 43 45.51 -68.22 5.18
C GLY A 43 44.73 -69.27 5.98
N LEU A 44 43.45 -69.08 6.29
CA LEU A 44 42.72 -69.81 7.35
C LEU A 44 41.38 -70.36 6.89
N ILE A 45 41.40 -71.38 6.02
CA ILE A 45 40.25 -72.28 5.88
C ILE A 45 40.77 -73.70 5.94
N GLN A 46 41.05 -74.17 7.16
CA GLN A 46 41.00 -75.61 7.40
C GLN A 46 39.52 -76.00 7.54
N PRO A 47 39.09 -77.19 7.08
CA PRO A 47 37.76 -77.70 7.42
C PRO A 47 37.63 -77.70 8.95
N PHE A 48 36.45 -77.30 9.44
CA PHE A 48 36.02 -77.10 10.84
C PHE A 48 36.38 -78.19 11.87
N ALA A 49 37.18 -79.20 11.53
CA ALA A 49 37.44 -80.36 12.36
C ALA A 49 38.89 -80.51 12.86
N THR A 50 39.87 -79.66 12.50
CA THR A 50 41.21 -79.70 13.12
C THR A 50 41.95 -78.38 12.95
N LEU A 51 41.86 -77.48 13.93
CA LEU A 51 42.85 -76.41 14.09
C LEU A 51 44.17 -77.04 14.64
N PRO A 52 45.37 -76.54 14.30
CA PRO A 52 46.62 -77.03 14.86
C PRO A 52 46.74 -76.68 16.35
N PRO A 53 47.42 -77.50 17.18
CA PRO A 53 47.47 -77.30 18.63
C PRO A 53 48.32 -76.08 18.97
N GLY A 54 47.67 -75.07 19.53
CA GLY A 54 48.29 -73.85 20.02
C GLY A 54 47.30 -72.95 20.75
N ARG A 55 47.03 -73.26 22.03
CA ARG A 55 46.50 -72.38 23.10
C ARG A 55 45.61 -71.21 22.66
N GLN A 56 44.47 -71.51 22.05
CA GLN A 56 43.45 -70.51 21.68
C GLN A 56 42.00 -71.04 21.78
N GLY A 57 41.79 -72.21 22.42
CA GLY A 57 40.47 -72.75 22.69
C GLY A 57 39.81 -71.96 23.82
N GLY A 58 38.79 -71.16 23.49
CA GLY A 58 37.86 -70.64 24.50
C GLY A 58 36.80 -71.68 24.83
N LEU A 59 36.04 -71.46 25.90
CA LEU A 59 34.87 -72.26 26.24
C LEU A 59 33.90 -72.32 25.05
N PRO A 60 33.39 -73.49 24.61
CA PRO A 60 32.41 -73.55 23.52
C PRO A 60 31.20 -72.65 23.78
N SER A 61 30.79 -71.88 22.77
CA SER A 61 29.68 -70.93 22.92
C SER A 61 28.29 -71.56 22.85
N THR A 62 28.19 -72.85 22.55
CA THR A 62 26.94 -73.59 22.46
C THR A 62 27.13 -75.02 23.00
N GLY A 63 26.03 -75.70 23.31
CA GLY A 63 26.02 -77.01 23.93
C GLY A 63 26.08 -76.92 25.46
N SER A 64 26.53 -78.00 26.10
CA SER A 64 26.61 -78.10 27.57
C SER A 64 28.05 -78.30 28.04
N PRO A 65 28.95 -77.31 27.88
CA PRO A 65 30.34 -77.45 28.29
C PRO A 65 30.45 -77.53 29.82
N ARG A 66 31.46 -78.25 30.29
CA ARG A 66 31.76 -78.43 31.71
C ARG A 66 32.83 -77.45 32.14
N VAL A 67 32.60 -76.80 33.27
CA VAL A 67 33.55 -75.89 33.93
C VAL A 67 33.66 -76.31 35.39
N PHE A 68 34.85 -76.22 35.99
CA PHE A 68 34.99 -76.40 37.43
C PHE A 68 35.36 -75.11 38.15
N ALA A 69 34.98 -75.04 39.43
CA ALA A 69 35.30 -73.94 40.33
C ALA A 69 36.12 -74.43 41.53
N LEU A 70 37.24 -73.77 41.81
CA LEU A 70 38.07 -73.98 42.99
C LEU A 70 37.76 -72.90 44.02
N LEU A 71 37.34 -73.29 45.23
CA LEU A 71 37.15 -72.35 46.34
C LEU A 71 38.35 -72.39 47.27
N LEU A 72 39.10 -71.30 47.40
CA LEU A 72 40.36 -71.23 48.17
C LEU A 72 40.15 -70.52 49.51
N ASP A 73 40.47 -71.21 50.60
CA ASP A 73 40.41 -70.72 51.99
C ASP A 73 41.84 -70.42 52.51
N PHE A 74 42.07 -69.20 52.98
CA PHE A 74 43.35 -68.76 53.52
C PHE A 74 43.33 -68.72 55.05
N THR A 75 44.42 -69.18 55.66
CA THR A 75 44.53 -69.38 57.12
C THR A 75 44.40 -68.11 57.98
N ASP A 76 44.50 -66.91 57.38
CA ASP A 76 44.33 -65.62 58.05
C ASP A 76 42.92 -65.01 57.90
N GLU A 77 42.01 -65.66 57.17
CA GLU A 77 40.62 -65.26 56.97
C GLU A 77 39.68 -66.47 57.12
N SER A 78 38.40 -66.30 56.81
CA SER A 78 37.46 -67.40 56.67
C SER A 78 36.37 -67.01 55.66
N PRO A 79 35.84 -67.97 54.89
CA PRO A 79 34.76 -67.71 53.94
C PRO A 79 33.53 -67.08 54.59
N GLY A 80 33.05 -65.99 53.97
CA GLY A 80 31.79 -65.34 54.30
C GLY A 80 30.56 -66.01 53.68
N VAL A 81 30.73 -66.86 52.67
CA VAL A 81 29.67 -67.60 51.97
C VAL A 81 29.93 -69.10 51.98
N THR A 82 28.87 -69.93 51.95
CA THR A 82 29.07 -71.38 51.93
C THR A 82 29.41 -71.87 50.53
N ALA A 83 30.13 -72.99 50.44
CA ALA A 83 30.40 -73.62 49.14
C ALA A 83 29.12 -74.01 48.39
N ALA A 84 28.03 -74.31 49.11
CA ALA A 84 26.74 -74.60 48.51
C ALA A 84 26.09 -73.35 47.90
N ASP A 85 26.25 -72.18 48.53
CA ASP A 85 25.75 -70.91 47.98
C ASP A 85 26.49 -70.54 46.68
N ILE A 86 27.81 -70.78 46.63
CA ILE A 86 28.60 -70.59 45.40
C ILE A 86 28.23 -71.62 44.32
N ASP A 87 28.05 -72.89 44.68
CA ASP A 87 27.65 -73.95 43.76
C ASP A 87 26.29 -73.65 43.11
N ASP A 88 25.32 -73.21 43.92
CA ASP A 88 23.99 -72.81 43.46
C ASP A 88 24.04 -71.54 42.57
N MET A 89 24.86 -70.54 42.94
CA MET A 89 25.10 -69.34 42.13
C MET A 89 25.75 -69.65 40.76
N LEU A 90 26.60 -70.67 40.66
CA LEU A 90 27.26 -71.02 39.40
C LEU A 90 26.41 -71.97 38.54
N TRP A 91 25.89 -73.04 39.13
CA TRP A 91 25.35 -74.19 38.40
C TRP A 91 23.88 -74.48 38.68
N GLY A 92 23.28 -73.85 39.70
CA GLY A 92 21.90 -74.07 40.12
C GLY A 92 20.92 -73.00 39.64
N ASP A 93 19.73 -72.99 40.26
CA ASP A 93 18.67 -72.02 40.00
C ASP A 93 18.95 -70.67 40.70
N GLY A 94 19.91 -70.64 41.64
CA GLY A 94 20.27 -69.45 42.40
C GLY A 94 19.14 -68.87 43.27
N ASP A 95 19.24 -67.59 43.62
CA ASP A 95 18.16 -66.86 44.31
C ASP A 95 17.29 -66.09 43.32
N ASN A 96 16.07 -66.56 43.06
CA ASN A 96 15.11 -65.88 42.19
C ASN A 96 14.82 -64.41 42.59
N ALA A 97 15.11 -63.99 43.83
CA ALA A 97 15.00 -62.59 44.23
C ALA A 97 16.04 -61.69 43.52
N ASP A 98 17.14 -62.27 43.05
CA ASP A 98 18.22 -61.62 42.32
C ASP A 98 18.05 -61.72 40.79
N PHE A 99 16.96 -62.30 40.29
CA PHE A 99 16.65 -62.37 38.85
C PHE A 99 16.83 -60.99 38.19
N PRO A 100 17.60 -60.86 37.09
CA PRO A 100 18.13 -61.94 36.25
C PRO A 100 19.61 -62.33 36.53
N LEU A 101 20.14 -61.97 37.70
CA LEU A 101 21.48 -62.35 38.17
C LEU A 101 21.40 -63.41 39.26
N GLU A 102 20.44 -64.33 39.16
CA GLU A 102 20.24 -65.42 40.12
C GLU A 102 21.36 -66.47 40.02
N SER A 103 21.77 -66.86 38.81
CA SER A 103 22.86 -67.81 38.58
C SER A 103 23.58 -67.58 37.25
N LEU A 104 24.82 -68.06 37.14
CA LEU A 104 25.59 -68.04 35.88
C LEU A 104 24.91 -68.88 34.79
N THR A 105 24.34 -70.03 35.18
CA THR A 105 23.71 -70.97 34.25
C THR A 105 22.44 -70.40 33.66
N ASP A 106 21.52 -69.90 34.50
CA ASP A 106 20.23 -69.38 34.03
C ASP A 106 20.40 -68.09 33.22
N TYR A 107 21.38 -67.25 33.57
CA TYR A 107 21.73 -66.07 32.79
C TYR A 107 22.14 -66.43 31.35
N TYR A 108 23.05 -67.39 31.18
CA TYR A 108 23.55 -67.79 29.84
C TYR A 108 22.55 -68.64 29.06
N ASP A 109 21.71 -69.44 29.73
CA ASP A 109 20.61 -70.15 29.08
C ASP A 109 19.64 -69.16 28.43
N ARG A 110 19.24 -68.10 29.16
CA ARG A 110 18.41 -67.01 28.60
C ARG A 110 19.12 -66.25 27.47
N ALA A 111 20.33 -65.76 27.71
CA ALA A 111 21.07 -64.94 26.74
C ALA A 111 21.29 -65.67 25.40
N SER A 112 21.45 -67.00 25.47
CA SER A 112 21.69 -67.87 24.32
C SER A 112 20.43 -68.49 23.71
N HIS A 113 19.25 -68.19 24.24
CA HIS A 113 17.99 -68.82 23.84
C HIS A 113 18.01 -70.35 23.96
N GLY A 114 18.63 -70.86 25.03
CA GLY A 114 18.77 -72.29 25.34
C GLY A 114 19.85 -73.01 24.52
N LEU A 115 20.76 -72.27 23.87
CA LEU A 115 21.85 -72.85 23.09
C LEU A 115 23.11 -73.14 23.93
N LEU A 116 23.27 -72.52 25.09
CA LEU A 116 24.38 -72.72 26.02
C LEU A 116 23.86 -73.07 27.43
N ASP A 117 24.29 -74.23 27.94
CA ASP A 117 23.93 -74.72 29.28
C ASP A 117 25.20 -75.00 30.10
N LEU A 118 25.43 -74.21 31.14
CA LEU A 118 26.59 -74.35 32.03
C LEU A 118 26.30 -75.18 33.30
N GLY A 119 25.08 -75.70 33.47
CA GLY A 119 24.62 -76.34 34.71
C GLY A 119 25.31 -77.67 35.05
N ASN A 120 26.17 -78.17 34.17
CA ASN A 120 26.95 -79.39 34.39
C ASN A 120 28.34 -79.13 35.03
N GLY A 121 28.54 -77.95 35.62
CA GLY A 121 29.78 -77.59 36.30
C GLY A 121 30.03 -78.36 37.60
N THR A 122 31.19 -78.11 38.21
CA THR A 122 31.57 -78.76 39.48
C THR A 122 32.27 -77.77 40.40
N THR A 123 31.76 -77.59 41.62
CA THR A 123 32.42 -76.80 42.65
C THR A 123 33.20 -77.69 43.60
N PHE A 124 34.51 -77.47 43.69
CA PHE A 124 35.33 -78.00 44.76
C PHE A 124 35.23 -77.04 45.94
N GLY A 125 34.60 -77.49 47.04
CA GLY A 125 34.33 -76.67 48.23
C GLY A 125 35.57 -76.04 48.83
N TRP A 126 35.43 -75.19 49.85
CA TRP A 126 36.54 -74.43 50.46
C TRP A 126 37.77 -75.30 50.83
N ILE A 127 38.82 -75.19 50.01
CA ILE A 127 40.09 -75.89 50.13
C ILE A 127 41.01 -75.03 51.01
N ASP A 128 41.36 -75.55 52.18
CA ASP A 128 42.39 -74.95 53.03
C ASP A 128 43.73 -74.98 52.31
N THR A 129 44.18 -73.80 51.89
CA THR A 129 45.44 -73.63 51.15
C THR A 129 46.67 -73.83 52.04
N GLY A 130 46.53 -73.78 53.37
CA GLY A 130 47.63 -73.81 54.33
C GLY A 130 48.49 -72.54 54.34
N TYR A 131 48.17 -71.54 53.51
CA TYR A 131 48.88 -70.26 53.42
C TYR A 131 48.06 -69.14 54.04
N THR A 132 48.74 -68.12 54.56
CA THR A 132 48.13 -66.79 54.70
C THR A 132 48.07 -66.11 53.33
N ARG A 133 47.18 -65.14 53.14
CA ARG A 133 47.10 -64.33 51.91
C ARG A 133 48.44 -63.71 51.51
N ALA A 134 49.21 -63.18 52.47
CA ALA A 134 50.53 -62.62 52.19
C ALA A 134 51.54 -63.67 51.69
N GLU A 135 51.43 -64.92 52.13
CA GLU A 135 52.26 -66.03 51.63
C GLU A 135 51.80 -66.49 50.25
N ALA A 136 50.50 -66.54 49.99
CA ALA A 136 49.93 -66.82 48.67
C ALA A 136 50.36 -65.77 47.62
N GLU A 137 50.38 -64.47 47.99
CA GLU A 137 50.92 -63.39 47.15
C GLU A 137 52.39 -63.62 46.76
N ALA A 138 53.20 -64.10 47.70
CA ALA A 138 54.61 -64.38 47.47
C ALA A 138 54.83 -65.65 46.63
N LEU A 139 53.93 -66.63 46.71
CA LEU A 139 53.95 -67.88 45.95
C LEU A 139 53.58 -67.66 44.47
N GLY A 140 52.54 -66.87 44.20
CA GLY A 140 52.00 -66.68 42.85
C GLY A 140 50.75 -67.53 42.58
N ARG A 141 49.81 -67.02 41.78
CA ARG A 141 48.51 -67.66 41.50
C ARG A 141 48.65 -69.06 40.90
N GLU A 142 49.40 -69.18 39.80
CA GLU A 142 49.55 -70.47 39.11
C GLU A 142 50.26 -71.52 39.97
N ALA A 143 51.20 -71.12 40.83
CA ALA A 143 51.88 -72.06 41.73
C ALA A 143 50.92 -72.57 42.82
N LEU A 144 50.09 -71.69 43.39
CA LEU A 144 49.04 -72.08 44.34
C LEU A 144 48.00 -73.00 43.70
N ILE A 145 47.52 -72.66 42.50
CA ILE A 145 46.52 -73.46 41.77
C ILE A 145 47.08 -74.86 41.46
N LYS A 146 48.36 -74.98 41.07
CA LYS A 146 49.00 -76.29 40.84
C LYS A 146 49.00 -77.17 42.08
N GLU A 147 49.34 -76.63 43.24
CA GLU A 147 49.31 -77.40 44.50
C GLU A 147 47.89 -77.92 44.78
N VAL A 148 46.87 -77.11 44.57
CA VAL A 148 45.47 -77.48 44.75
C VAL A 148 45.02 -78.56 43.74
N LEU A 149 45.36 -78.39 42.46
CA LEU A 149 44.98 -79.33 41.41
C LEU A 149 45.69 -80.69 41.57
N ASP A 150 46.98 -80.69 41.91
CA ASP A 150 47.76 -81.91 42.16
C ASP A 150 47.18 -82.71 43.33
N ASP A 151 46.68 -82.05 44.38
CA ASP A 151 46.01 -82.70 45.51
C ASP A 151 44.63 -83.29 45.15
N LEU A 152 43.98 -82.77 44.09
CA LEU A 152 42.69 -83.24 43.61
C LEU A 152 42.79 -84.33 42.53
N GLU A 153 43.89 -84.39 41.76
CA GLU A 153 44.10 -85.27 40.59
C GLU A 153 43.78 -86.75 40.89
N ASP A 154 44.26 -87.28 42.01
CA ASP A 154 44.02 -88.70 42.38
C ASP A 154 42.54 -89.01 42.67
N SER A 155 41.71 -87.98 42.89
CA SER A 155 40.32 -88.10 43.36
C SER A 155 39.27 -87.62 42.35
N HIS A 156 39.68 -86.96 41.26
CA HIS A 156 38.79 -86.37 40.28
C HIS A 156 39.38 -86.44 38.87
N ASP A 157 38.54 -86.77 37.88
CA ASP A 157 38.95 -86.85 36.47
C ASP A 157 38.79 -85.48 35.81
N PHE A 158 39.90 -84.78 35.56
CA PHE A 158 39.91 -83.46 34.91
C PHE A 158 39.80 -83.54 33.37
N THR A 159 39.89 -84.73 32.76
CA THR A 159 39.76 -84.85 31.29
C THR A 159 38.37 -84.48 30.77
N GLN A 160 37.36 -84.44 31.66
CA GLN A 160 36.00 -84.06 31.33
C GLN A 160 35.79 -82.55 31.06
N TYR A 161 36.79 -81.71 31.36
CA TYR A 161 36.74 -80.25 31.17
C TYR A 161 37.50 -79.78 29.91
N ASP A 162 38.03 -80.72 29.12
CA ASP A 162 38.47 -80.48 27.74
C ASP A 162 37.24 -80.63 26.84
N ASN A 163 36.57 -79.51 26.59
CA ASN A 163 35.21 -79.51 26.03
C ASN A 163 35.19 -79.70 24.52
N ASP A 164 36.26 -79.32 23.82
CA ASP A 164 36.37 -79.50 22.37
C ASP A 164 37.28 -80.67 21.95
N GLY A 165 37.94 -81.32 22.92
CA GLY A 165 38.76 -82.50 22.72
C GLY A 165 40.15 -82.21 22.15
N ASP A 166 40.60 -80.97 22.18
CA ASP A 166 41.91 -80.56 21.66
C ASP A 166 43.09 -80.86 22.61
N GLY A 167 42.78 -81.25 23.86
CA GLY A 167 43.77 -81.57 24.90
C GLY A 167 44.03 -80.45 25.90
N ASP A 168 43.34 -79.32 25.78
CA ASP A 168 43.42 -78.17 26.68
C ASP A 168 42.10 -78.04 27.47
N ILE A 169 42.18 -77.69 28.75
CA ILE A 169 41.01 -77.28 29.53
C ILE A 169 40.84 -75.78 29.31
N GLU A 170 39.73 -75.39 28.68
CA GLU A 170 39.60 -74.03 28.15
C GLU A 170 39.40 -72.99 29.25
N TYR A 171 38.60 -73.33 30.28
CA TYR A 171 38.24 -72.41 31.34
C TYR A 171 37.94 -73.10 32.67
N PHE A 172 38.41 -72.49 33.75
CA PHE A 172 38.00 -72.82 35.12
C PHE A 172 37.91 -71.57 35.99
N ILE A 173 37.17 -71.67 37.09
CA ILE A 173 36.88 -70.56 37.99
C ILE A 173 37.69 -70.74 39.27
N VAL A 174 38.30 -69.67 39.77
CA VAL A 174 38.92 -69.64 41.10
C VAL A 174 38.26 -68.54 41.93
N ILE A 175 37.68 -68.95 43.06
CA ILE A 175 37.05 -68.06 44.03
C ILE A 175 37.82 -68.14 45.34
N TRP A 176 38.18 -67.00 45.91
CA TRP A 176 38.96 -66.94 47.14
C TRP A 176 38.25 -66.17 48.27
N ASP A 177 38.56 -66.51 49.52
CA ASP A 177 37.99 -65.88 50.72
C ASP A 177 38.69 -64.56 51.11
N GLY A 178 37.94 -63.60 51.69
CA GLY A 178 38.56 -62.39 52.24
C GLY A 178 37.64 -61.18 52.46
N PRO A 179 38.11 -60.14 53.19
CA PRO A 179 37.34 -58.97 53.57
C PRO A 179 37.06 -58.03 52.39
N ASN A 180 35.93 -57.34 52.48
CA ASN A 180 35.50 -56.37 51.48
C ASN A 180 36.51 -55.19 51.42
N GLY A 181 37.15 -54.97 50.27
CA GLY A 181 38.06 -53.84 50.03
C GLY A 181 39.57 -54.10 50.10
N ALA A 182 40.03 -55.35 50.27
CA ALA A 182 41.45 -55.70 50.20
C ALA A 182 41.96 -55.81 48.75
N TRP A 183 41.99 -54.68 48.04
CA TRP A 183 42.45 -54.61 46.64
C TRP A 183 43.98 -54.42 46.57
N ALA A 184 44.71 -55.47 46.17
CA ALA A 184 46.12 -55.37 45.74
C ALA A 184 46.30 -56.05 44.37
N THR A 185 47.39 -55.77 43.66
CA THR A 185 47.66 -56.30 42.30
C THR A 185 47.56 -57.82 42.18
N PHE A 186 47.82 -58.58 43.25
CA PHE A 186 47.69 -60.05 43.26
C PHE A 186 46.24 -60.52 43.44
N TRP A 187 45.41 -59.77 44.17
CA TRP A 187 43.99 -60.10 44.36
C TRP A 187 43.13 -59.58 43.22
N TRP A 188 43.66 -58.65 42.42
CA TRP A 188 43.04 -58.18 41.19
C TRP A 188 43.40 -59.08 40.01
N GLY A 189 42.56 -60.06 39.72
CA GLY A 189 42.73 -61.00 38.62
C GLY A 189 41.41 -61.29 37.92
N TRP A 190 41.15 -60.63 36.81
CA TRP A 190 40.03 -60.99 35.93
C TRP A 190 40.40 -62.25 35.12
N ASN A 191 39.79 -62.52 33.97
CA ASN A 191 40.16 -63.63 33.10
C ASN A 191 41.67 -63.56 32.79
N LEU A 192 42.40 -64.62 33.12
CA LEU A 192 43.85 -64.70 33.05
C LEU A 192 44.26 -65.90 32.20
N GLY A 193 45.15 -65.66 31.25
CA GLY A 193 45.84 -66.72 30.54
C GLY A 193 46.80 -67.49 31.46
N TRP A 194 46.76 -68.81 31.36
CA TRP A 194 47.68 -69.72 32.02
C TRP A 194 49.02 -69.75 31.30
N ASN A 195 50.11 -69.38 31.96
CA ASN A 195 51.40 -69.17 31.31
C ASN A 195 52.26 -70.43 31.24
N ASP A 196 52.14 -71.35 32.19
CA ASP A 196 52.94 -72.58 32.21
C ASP A 196 52.36 -73.67 31.31
N SER A 197 52.86 -73.75 30.08
CA SER A 197 52.49 -74.78 29.10
C SER A 197 53.07 -76.16 29.35
N SER A 198 53.92 -76.32 30.37
CA SER A 198 54.49 -77.61 30.74
C SER A 198 53.69 -78.33 31.82
N TYR A 199 52.82 -77.62 32.55
CA TYR A 199 51.95 -78.21 33.55
C TYR A 199 50.79 -78.94 32.87
N THR A 200 50.49 -80.15 33.34
CA THR A 200 49.34 -80.93 32.89
C THR A 200 48.62 -81.55 34.09
N ILE A 201 47.29 -81.57 34.04
CA ILE A 201 46.41 -82.27 34.98
C ILE A 201 45.66 -83.36 34.21
N ASP A 202 45.78 -84.62 34.60
CA ASP A 202 45.29 -85.79 33.85
C ASP A 202 45.74 -85.82 32.37
N GLY A 203 46.93 -85.26 32.10
CA GLY A 203 47.50 -85.15 30.75
C GLY A 203 46.87 -84.06 29.87
N LYS A 204 46.03 -83.18 30.43
CA LYS A 204 45.48 -81.98 29.78
C LYS A 204 46.27 -80.73 30.17
N THR A 205 46.45 -79.80 29.24
CA THR A 205 46.97 -78.46 29.58
C THR A 205 45.84 -77.56 30.07
N LEU A 206 46.18 -76.37 30.55
CA LEU A 206 45.21 -75.33 30.96
C LEU A 206 45.35 -74.11 30.05
N SER A 207 44.21 -73.50 29.67
CA SER A 207 44.15 -72.26 28.88
C SER A 207 43.93 -71.03 29.76
N ASN A 208 42.71 -70.80 30.26
CA ASN A 208 42.33 -69.57 30.96
C ASN A 208 41.65 -69.87 32.30
N TYR A 209 41.70 -68.93 33.23
CA TYR A 209 40.95 -68.98 34.48
C TYR A 209 40.51 -67.60 34.95
N SER A 210 39.42 -67.54 35.71
CA SER A 210 39.03 -66.32 36.44
C SER A 210 39.51 -66.37 37.89
N TRP A 211 39.82 -65.22 38.48
CA TRP A 211 40.38 -65.09 39.83
C TRP A 211 39.62 -64.04 40.65
N GLN A 212 38.45 -64.40 41.15
CA GLN A 212 37.58 -63.45 41.87
C GLN A 212 37.42 -63.76 43.36
N ARG A 213 37.01 -62.75 44.10
CA ARG A 213 36.61 -62.88 45.50
C ARG A 213 35.27 -63.61 45.61
N GLU A 214 35.05 -64.25 46.74
CA GLU A 214 33.73 -64.76 47.13
C GLU A 214 32.60 -63.71 47.02
N SER A 215 31.50 -64.11 46.38
CA SER A 215 30.30 -63.32 46.12
C SER A 215 29.13 -64.28 45.88
N THR A 216 27.92 -63.91 46.30
CA THR A 216 26.67 -64.60 45.87
C THR A 216 26.06 -63.96 44.62
N ASN A 217 26.65 -62.89 44.12
CA ASN A 217 26.22 -62.22 42.89
C ASN A 217 27.13 -62.70 41.72
N PRO A 218 26.56 -63.30 40.65
CA PRO A 218 27.32 -63.89 39.55
C PRO A 218 27.81 -62.87 38.50
N SER A 219 27.50 -61.57 38.61
CA SER A 219 27.79 -60.56 37.56
C SER A 219 29.25 -60.54 37.10
N VAL A 220 30.20 -60.69 38.03
CA VAL A 220 31.62 -60.80 37.70
C VAL A 220 31.91 -62.08 36.93
N VAL A 221 31.40 -63.23 37.40
CA VAL A 221 31.65 -64.52 36.75
C VAL A 221 31.01 -64.59 35.37
N ILE A 222 29.85 -63.98 35.19
CA ILE A 222 29.20 -63.79 33.89
C ILE A 222 30.15 -63.04 32.95
N HIS A 223 30.63 -61.86 33.35
CA HIS A 223 31.57 -61.08 32.55
C HIS A 223 32.84 -61.89 32.18
N GLU A 224 33.48 -62.53 33.17
CA GLU A 224 34.71 -63.28 32.93
C GLU A 224 34.50 -64.54 32.07
N SER A 225 33.32 -65.13 32.14
CA SER A 225 32.93 -66.25 31.26
C SER A 225 32.73 -65.76 29.83
N GLY A 226 32.25 -64.53 29.63
CA GLY A 226 32.13 -63.89 28.32
C GLY A 226 33.46 -63.82 27.56
N HIS A 227 34.56 -63.50 28.25
CA HIS A 227 35.91 -63.58 27.68
C HIS A 227 36.31 -65.00 27.29
N SER A 228 35.97 -65.99 28.13
CA SER A 228 36.23 -67.39 27.82
C SER A 228 35.43 -67.89 26.63
N LEU A 229 34.20 -67.39 26.43
CA LEU A 229 33.40 -67.66 25.22
C LEU A 229 34.03 -67.01 23.99
N GLY A 230 34.59 -65.81 24.17
CA GLY A 230 35.52 -65.17 23.24
C GLY A 230 35.25 -63.70 22.95
N LEU A 231 34.41 -63.06 23.75
CA LEU A 231 34.07 -61.65 23.61
C LEU A 231 35.17 -60.76 24.20
N PRO A 232 35.41 -59.57 23.60
CA PRO A 232 36.32 -58.59 24.16
C PRO A 232 35.59 -57.75 25.23
N ASP A 233 36.35 -56.95 25.98
CA ASP A 233 35.76 -55.85 26.74
C ASP A 233 35.16 -54.77 25.82
N PHE A 234 34.00 -54.26 26.19
CA PHE A 234 33.34 -53.13 25.51
C PHE A 234 33.47 -51.80 26.24
N TYR A 235 34.01 -51.75 27.46
CA TYR A 235 34.34 -50.49 28.16
C TYR A 235 35.70 -49.91 27.76
N ASP A 236 35.86 -48.61 28.00
CA ASP A 236 37.12 -47.88 27.84
C ASP A 236 38.05 -48.08 29.06
N TYR A 237 39.32 -48.41 28.79
CA TYR A 237 40.36 -48.54 29.81
C TYR A 237 41.33 -47.35 29.84
N ASP A 238 41.40 -46.58 28.76
CA ASP A 238 42.25 -45.41 28.61
C ASP A 238 41.45 -44.23 28.06
N ASN A 239 40.75 -43.59 28.99
CA ASN A 239 40.01 -42.38 28.76
C ASN A 239 40.92 -41.21 28.27
N SER A 240 42.26 -41.35 28.14
CA SER A 240 43.10 -40.33 27.50
C SER A 240 43.19 -40.43 25.97
N VAL A 241 42.75 -41.56 25.38
CA VAL A 241 42.84 -41.85 23.94
C VAL A 241 41.46 -41.85 23.27
N GLY A 242 40.40 -42.12 24.02
CA GLY A 242 39.02 -42.14 23.55
C GLY A 242 38.01 -41.58 24.57
N PRO A 243 36.76 -41.35 24.13
CA PRO A 243 35.63 -41.06 25.01
C PRO A 243 35.34 -42.24 25.97
N GLY A 244 35.13 -41.91 27.25
CA GLY A 244 35.36 -42.83 28.37
C GLY A 244 34.26 -43.83 28.73
N ALA A 245 33.20 -44.00 27.93
CA ALA A 245 32.15 -44.99 28.19
C ALA A 245 32.01 -45.94 27.00
N GLY A 246 31.78 -47.22 27.26
CA GLY A 246 31.81 -48.28 26.25
C GLY A 246 30.58 -48.32 25.34
N VAL A 247 29.59 -49.11 25.74
CA VAL A 247 28.31 -49.33 25.04
C VAL A 247 27.11 -49.01 25.94
N GLY A 248 27.29 -48.13 26.94
CA GLY A 248 26.22 -47.66 27.82
C GLY A 248 25.71 -48.71 28.81
N GLY A 249 26.46 -49.77 29.09
CA GLY A 249 26.06 -50.87 29.96
C GLY A 249 25.13 -51.90 29.30
N PHE A 250 24.73 -51.70 28.04
CA PHE A 250 23.87 -52.57 27.25
C PHE A 250 24.55 -53.88 26.77
N ASP A 251 25.66 -54.25 27.37
CA ASP A 251 26.26 -55.57 27.25
C ASP A 251 27.03 -55.86 28.55
N PRO A 252 26.98 -57.11 29.08
CA PRO A 252 27.72 -57.46 30.28
C PRO A 252 29.24 -57.30 30.11
N MET A 253 29.77 -57.25 28.88
CA MET A 253 31.17 -56.95 28.60
C MET A 253 31.56 -55.47 28.76
N ASP A 254 30.63 -54.57 29.09
CA ASP A 254 30.88 -53.14 29.39
C ASP A 254 30.89 -52.83 30.90
N GLY A 255 29.97 -53.43 31.66
CA GLY A 255 29.75 -53.04 33.06
C GLY A 255 29.15 -54.09 33.96
N ASN A 256 29.16 -55.36 33.54
CA ASN A 256 28.58 -56.51 34.23
C ASN A 256 27.08 -56.35 34.49
N ARG A 257 26.35 -55.80 33.51
CA ARG A 257 24.93 -55.50 33.58
C ARG A 257 24.25 -56.01 32.32
N TRP A 258 22.99 -56.39 32.47
CA TRP A 258 22.03 -56.56 31.37
C TRP A 258 22.44 -57.62 30.36
N ASP A 259 21.62 -57.85 29.34
CA ASP A 259 21.82 -58.90 28.34
C ASP A 259 22.88 -58.52 27.31
N HIS A 260 23.43 -59.54 26.64
CA HIS A 260 24.31 -59.34 25.49
C HIS A 260 23.57 -58.70 24.31
N ASN A 261 24.20 -57.74 23.63
CA ASN A 261 23.62 -57.16 22.42
C ASN A 261 23.65 -58.15 21.22
N CYS A 262 22.87 -57.87 20.19
CA CYS A 262 22.77 -58.67 18.97
C CYS A 262 24.13 -58.90 18.27
N PHE A 263 25.09 -57.98 18.35
CA PHE A 263 26.43 -58.22 17.80
C PHE A 263 27.17 -59.31 18.57
N SER A 264 27.19 -59.24 19.91
CA SER A 264 27.76 -60.28 20.79
C SER A 264 27.07 -61.63 20.59
N LYS A 265 25.73 -61.66 20.58
CA LYS A 265 24.95 -62.87 20.33
C LYS A 265 25.23 -63.46 18.95
N TRP A 266 25.39 -62.63 17.92
CA TRP A 266 25.75 -63.08 16.57
C TRP A 266 27.17 -63.65 16.53
N MET A 267 28.12 -63.03 17.23
CA MET A 267 29.49 -63.56 17.35
C MET A 267 29.51 -64.96 18.02
N LEU A 268 28.65 -65.19 19.00
CA LEU A 268 28.57 -66.44 19.76
C LEU A 268 27.73 -67.55 19.11
N ASP A 269 27.16 -67.31 17.93
CA ASP A 269 26.24 -68.21 17.22
C ASP A 269 24.86 -68.37 17.90
N TRP A 270 24.40 -67.37 18.65
CA TRP A 270 23.10 -67.43 19.33
C TRP A 270 21.95 -66.84 18.51
N VAL A 271 22.23 -65.87 17.64
CA VAL A 271 21.26 -65.25 16.74
C VAL A 271 21.80 -65.19 15.30
N GLU A 272 20.91 -65.03 14.33
CA GLU A 272 21.24 -64.79 12.92
C GLU A 272 20.42 -63.59 12.39
N PRO A 273 21.06 -62.43 12.14
CA PRO A 273 20.36 -61.22 11.73
C PRO A 273 19.69 -61.31 10.34
N MET A 274 18.56 -60.62 10.18
CA MET A 274 17.97 -60.31 8.87
C MET A 274 18.83 -59.28 8.15
N VAL A 275 19.02 -59.40 6.83
CA VAL A 275 20.00 -58.59 6.10
C VAL A 275 19.35 -57.63 5.11
N VAL A 276 19.60 -56.33 5.28
CA VAL A 276 19.22 -55.26 4.34
C VAL A 276 20.48 -54.84 3.57
N ALA A 277 20.64 -55.36 2.35
CA ALA A 277 21.85 -55.20 1.54
C ALA A 277 21.68 -54.32 0.28
N GLY A 278 20.48 -53.80 0.01
CA GLY A 278 20.23 -52.95 -1.15
C GLY A 278 18.78 -52.46 -1.23
N GLY A 279 18.60 -51.19 -1.59
CA GLY A 279 17.28 -50.58 -1.72
C GLY A 279 16.64 -50.25 -0.37
N PHE A 280 15.30 -50.26 -0.39
CA PHE A 280 14.41 -49.99 0.74
C PHE A 280 13.71 -51.27 1.19
N GLU A 281 13.70 -51.54 2.48
CA GLU A 281 12.95 -52.63 3.10
C GLU A 281 12.21 -52.15 4.36
N ALA A 282 10.94 -52.49 4.49
CA ALA A 282 10.19 -52.29 5.73
C ALA A 282 10.15 -53.61 6.49
N LEU A 283 10.60 -53.62 7.75
CA LEU A 283 10.69 -54.80 8.61
C LEU A 283 10.09 -54.52 9.98
N ASP A 284 9.57 -55.58 10.59
CA ASP A 284 9.01 -55.59 11.95
C ASP A 284 9.88 -56.51 12.82
N LEU A 285 10.27 -56.07 14.02
CA LEU A 285 11.13 -56.80 14.96
C LEU A 285 10.42 -57.04 16.30
N ASP A 286 10.34 -58.31 16.70
CA ASP A 286 9.98 -58.69 18.07
C ASP A 286 11.16 -58.41 19.04
N ALA A 287 10.90 -58.43 20.35
CA ALA A 287 11.89 -58.20 21.40
C ALA A 287 13.10 -59.16 21.30
N ALA A 288 14.30 -58.63 21.12
CA ALA A 288 15.53 -59.37 20.84
C ALA A 288 15.91 -60.35 21.94
N GLU A 289 15.55 -60.07 23.19
CA GLU A 289 15.79 -60.94 24.36
C GLU A 289 14.98 -62.24 24.27
N THR A 290 13.83 -62.22 23.59
CA THR A 290 12.94 -63.39 23.48
C THR A 290 12.93 -64.04 22.11
N SER A 291 13.00 -63.26 21.03
CA SER A 291 12.96 -63.75 19.65
C SER A 291 14.35 -64.00 19.06
N GLY A 292 15.34 -63.21 19.49
CA GLY A 292 16.65 -63.12 18.82
C GLY A 292 16.60 -62.34 17.50
N ASP A 293 15.54 -61.59 17.23
CA ASP A 293 15.40 -60.78 16.02
C ASP A 293 16.38 -59.60 16.03
N CYS A 294 17.20 -59.51 14.98
CA CYS A 294 18.11 -58.40 14.75
C CYS A 294 18.13 -58.09 13.26
N VAL A 295 18.39 -56.84 12.89
CA VAL A 295 18.61 -56.41 11.50
C VAL A 295 20.05 -55.99 11.31
N LEU A 296 20.70 -56.53 10.30
CA LEU A 296 22.00 -56.11 9.81
C LEU A 296 21.79 -55.24 8.56
N ILE A 297 22.06 -53.94 8.66
CA ILE A 297 22.04 -53.03 7.52
C ILE A 297 23.46 -52.84 7.01
N TRP A 298 23.66 -53.12 5.72
CA TRP A 298 24.97 -53.02 5.12
C TRP A 298 24.99 -52.11 3.91
N PRO A 299 25.65 -50.93 4.00
CA PRO A 299 25.85 -50.11 2.82
C PRO A 299 26.76 -50.82 1.80
N SER A 300 26.42 -50.61 0.52
CA SER A 300 26.95 -51.30 -0.68
C SER A 300 28.35 -51.93 -0.55
N ALA A 301 28.43 -53.25 -0.77
CA ALA A 301 29.64 -54.05 -0.62
C ALA A 301 30.64 -53.85 -1.76
N SER A 302 31.84 -53.38 -1.45
CA SER A 302 33.01 -53.65 -2.29
C SER A 302 33.72 -54.92 -1.80
N ILE A 303 34.26 -55.73 -2.71
CA ILE A 303 35.10 -56.88 -2.34
C ILE A 303 36.36 -56.42 -1.56
N ALA A 304 36.76 -55.16 -1.71
CA ALA A 304 37.88 -54.58 -0.97
C ALA A 304 37.50 -54.16 0.47
N ASP A 305 36.21 -54.14 0.81
CA ASP A 305 35.64 -53.49 2.00
C ASP A 305 34.57 -54.40 2.64
N ILE A 306 34.78 -55.72 2.59
CA ILE A 306 33.75 -56.70 2.98
C ILE A 306 33.48 -56.70 4.48
N PHE A 307 34.50 -56.43 5.29
CA PHE A 307 34.44 -56.43 6.76
C PHE A 307 34.28 -55.02 7.35
N SER A 308 34.03 -54.02 6.50
CA SER A 308 33.90 -52.64 6.94
C SER A 308 32.58 -52.35 7.61
N GLU A 309 32.51 -51.13 8.15
CA GLU A 309 31.41 -50.52 8.87
C GLU A 309 30.00 -50.94 8.41
N PHE A 310 29.20 -51.40 9.36
CA PHE A 310 27.80 -51.78 9.21
C PHE A 310 27.01 -51.43 10.47
N TYR A 311 25.68 -51.59 10.38
CA TYR A 311 24.79 -51.30 11.49
C TYR A 311 24.01 -52.56 11.89
N ILE A 312 23.87 -52.80 13.19
CA ILE A 312 22.97 -53.82 13.74
C ILE A 312 21.88 -53.13 14.54
N ILE A 313 20.63 -53.49 14.30
CA ILE A 313 19.46 -52.94 14.98
C ILE A 313 18.77 -54.08 15.70
N GLU A 314 18.37 -53.81 16.93
CA GLU A 314 17.59 -54.72 17.78
C GLU A 314 16.42 -53.95 18.40
N ASN A 315 15.28 -54.62 18.57
CA ASN A 315 14.21 -54.12 19.42
C ASN A 315 14.50 -54.59 20.84
N ARG A 316 14.99 -53.69 21.70
CA ARG A 316 15.39 -54.02 23.06
C ARG A 316 14.21 -53.85 24.01
N GLN A 317 14.08 -54.70 25.02
CA GLN A 317 12.98 -54.64 25.98
C GLN A 317 13.39 -54.99 27.40
N ALA A 318 12.66 -54.46 28.39
CA ALA A 318 12.87 -54.81 29.80
C ALA A 318 12.27 -56.18 30.15
N VAL A 319 12.73 -57.24 29.49
CA VAL A 319 12.33 -58.64 29.70
C VAL A 319 13.57 -59.53 29.83
N GLU A 320 13.40 -60.76 30.34
CA GLU A 320 14.50 -61.71 30.54
C GLU A 320 15.71 -61.10 31.29
N ASN A 321 16.91 -61.13 30.72
CA ASN A 321 18.14 -60.58 31.30
C ASN A 321 18.13 -59.05 31.46
N ASP A 322 17.15 -58.39 30.86
CA ASP A 322 16.93 -56.96 30.89
C ASP A 322 15.74 -56.54 31.77
N ALA A 323 15.10 -57.47 32.48
CA ALA A 323 13.91 -57.22 33.30
C ALA A 323 14.06 -56.16 34.40
N ASN A 324 15.30 -55.86 34.81
CA ASN A 324 15.62 -54.84 35.82
C ASN A 324 16.30 -53.60 35.23
N LEU A 325 16.11 -53.31 33.94
CA LEU A 325 16.50 -52.04 33.36
C LEU A 325 15.90 -50.87 34.16
N VAL A 326 16.70 -49.83 34.38
CA VAL A 326 16.35 -48.71 35.27
C VAL A 326 15.36 -47.73 34.60
N PHE A 327 15.13 -47.93 33.30
CA PHE A 327 14.22 -47.19 32.43
C PHE A 327 13.43 -48.19 31.57
N ALA A 328 12.33 -47.76 30.95
CA ALA A 328 11.57 -48.59 30.02
C ALA A 328 12.23 -48.49 28.63
N PRO A 329 12.94 -49.52 28.16
CA PRO A 329 13.78 -49.46 26.96
C PRO A 329 12.98 -49.80 25.70
N ASP A 330 11.69 -49.48 25.64
CA ASP A 330 10.82 -50.04 24.60
C ASP A 330 11.11 -49.34 23.26
N GLY A 331 12.05 -49.86 22.47
CA GLY A 331 12.43 -49.23 21.20
C GLY A 331 13.62 -49.86 20.48
N PHE A 332 13.99 -49.26 19.35
CA PHE A 332 15.16 -49.70 18.60
C PHE A 332 16.45 -49.18 19.23
N VAL A 333 17.38 -50.11 19.44
CA VAL A 333 18.78 -49.85 19.73
C VAL A 333 19.58 -50.04 18.45
N ILE A 334 20.38 -49.05 18.08
CA ILE A 334 21.18 -49.07 16.85
C ILE A 334 22.67 -49.11 17.20
N TRP A 335 23.33 -50.16 16.73
CA TRP A 335 24.75 -50.42 16.91
C TRP A 335 25.52 -50.08 15.63
N HIS A 336 26.45 -49.13 15.69
CA HIS A 336 27.45 -48.95 14.65
C HIS A 336 28.64 -49.86 14.93
N VAL A 337 28.95 -50.75 13.98
CA VAL A 337 30.00 -51.76 14.12
C VAL A 337 31.07 -51.58 13.06
N ASP A 338 32.32 -51.46 13.46
CA ASP A 338 33.47 -51.54 12.57
C ASP A 338 34.30 -52.81 12.81
N ALA A 339 33.93 -53.86 12.10
CA ALA A 339 34.60 -55.16 12.14
C ALA A 339 35.83 -55.26 11.21
N THR A 340 36.44 -54.12 10.84
CA THR A 340 37.66 -54.11 10.02
C THR A 340 38.74 -54.98 10.65
N LEU A 341 39.36 -55.84 9.84
CA LEU A 341 40.37 -56.78 10.32
C LEU A 341 41.77 -56.16 10.35
N THR A 342 42.60 -56.64 11.28
CA THR A 342 44.03 -56.38 11.29
C THR A 342 44.70 -56.81 9.98
N ALA A 343 45.86 -56.25 9.67
CA ALA A 343 46.59 -56.56 8.43
C ALA A 343 46.94 -58.06 8.25
N ASP A 344 47.04 -58.83 9.34
CA ASP A 344 47.25 -60.28 9.31
C ASP A 344 45.93 -61.09 9.31
N GLY A 345 44.80 -60.40 9.43
CA GLY A 345 43.46 -60.96 9.47
C GLY A 345 43.16 -61.79 10.71
N SER A 346 43.99 -61.73 11.75
CA SER A 346 43.82 -62.55 12.95
C SER A 346 42.81 -62.00 13.95
N ASN A 347 42.51 -60.70 13.88
CA ASN A 347 41.64 -59.98 14.81
C ASN A 347 40.98 -58.75 14.17
N PHE A 348 40.16 -58.01 14.91
CA PHE A 348 39.71 -56.66 14.55
C PHE A 348 40.80 -55.62 14.78
N GLU A 349 40.88 -54.65 13.87
CA GLU A 349 41.79 -53.49 13.96
C GLU A 349 41.38 -52.57 15.11
N TYR A 350 40.09 -52.50 15.41
CA TYR A 350 39.50 -51.64 16.43
C TYR A 350 38.98 -52.43 17.64
N ASN A 351 38.94 -51.77 18.79
CA ASN A 351 38.32 -52.25 20.04
C ASN A 351 37.67 -51.05 20.75
N ASN A 352 36.93 -51.29 21.83
CA ASN A 352 36.31 -50.19 22.57
C ASN A 352 37.22 -49.62 23.69
N SER A 353 38.37 -50.27 23.95
CA SER A 353 39.17 -50.01 25.16
C SER A 353 40.30 -49.01 25.00
N THR A 354 40.76 -48.73 23.78
CA THR A 354 42.03 -48.01 23.54
C THR A 354 42.03 -47.08 22.33
N THR A 355 40.86 -46.78 21.76
CA THR A 355 40.72 -45.98 20.53
C THR A 355 39.38 -45.27 20.49
N ALA A 356 39.36 -44.04 19.94
CA ALA A 356 38.12 -43.31 19.66
C ALA A 356 37.32 -43.91 18.49
N HIS A 357 37.98 -44.68 17.63
CA HIS A 357 37.36 -45.50 16.59
C HIS A 357 37.01 -46.86 17.21
N LYS A 358 35.76 -47.03 17.64
CA LYS A 358 35.30 -48.20 18.39
C LYS A 358 34.97 -49.37 17.45
N LEU A 359 35.07 -50.58 17.99
CA LEU A 359 34.55 -51.78 17.32
C LEU A 359 33.01 -51.74 17.32
N LEU A 360 32.42 -51.36 18.44
CA LEU A 360 30.98 -51.31 18.65
C LEU A 360 30.61 -49.99 19.33
N ARG A 361 29.63 -49.28 18.79
CA ARG A 361 29.17 -48.00 19.33
C ARG A 361 27.65 -47.93 19.34
N LEU A 362 27.07 -47.43 20.42
CA LEU A 362 25.65 -47.11 20.50
C LEU A 362 25.37 -45.82 19.73
N MET A 363 24.32 -45.80 18.91
CA MET A 363 23.88 -44.61 18.19
C MET A 363 22.75 -43.92 18.96
N GLU A 364 23.09 -43.05 19.91
CA GLU A 364 22.16 -42.38 20.84
C GLU A 364 21.06 -41.60 20.08
N ALA A 365 19.78 -41.91 20.31
CA ALA A 365 18.66 -41.34 19.55
C ALA A 365 18.39 -39.86 19.84
N ASP A 366 18.70 -39.39 21.05
CA ASP A 366 18.42 -38.04 21.53
C ASP A 366 19.38 -36.96 21.01
N GLY A 367 20.48 -37.33 20.36
CA GLY A 367 21.46 -36.37 19.88
C GLY A 367 22.65 -36.09 20.81
N LEU A 368 22.58 -36.49 22.08
CA LEU A 368 23.39 -35.91 23.15
C LEU A 368 24.82 -36.44 23.19
N GLU A 369 25.04 -37.64 22.66
CA GLU A 369 26.37 -38.27 22.60
C GLU A 369 27.04 -38.31 23.97
N GLU A 370 26.23 -38.57 24.99
CA GLU A 370 26.56 -38.37 26.38
C GLU A 370 27.28 -39.56 26.99
N ILE A 371 27.06 -40.76 26.45
CA ILE A 371 27.93 -41.93 26.66
C ILE A 371 29.35 -41.58 26.15
N GLU A 372 29.46 -40.91 25.01
CA GLU A 372 30.76 -40.49 24.47
C GLU A 372 31.33 -39.22 25.18
N SER A 373 30.51 -38.51 25.96
CA SER A 373 30.92 -37.25 26.58
C SER A 373 31.69 -37.47 27.90
N PHE A 374 32.88 -36.88 27.98
CA PHE A 374 33.88 -37.14 29.01
C PHE A 374 33.56 -36.51 30.39
N ALA A 375 32.46 -36.90 31.02
CA ALA A 375 31.94 -36.16 32.16
C ALA A 375 31.86 -36.90 33.50
N CYS A 376 32.45 -38.09 33.73
CA CYS A 376 32.44 -38.64 35.10
C CYS A 376 33.77 -39.23 35.61
N SER A 377 34.27 -38.58 36.68
CA SER A 377 35.30 -39.10 37.58
C SER A 377 34.72 -40.26 38.39
N SER A 378 35.45 -41.38 38.42
CA SER A 378 35.25 -42.58 39.26
C SER A 378 34.12 -42.49 40.32
N GLY A 379 33.01 -43.17 40.05
CA GLY A 379 32.05 -43.57 41.08
C GLY A 379 30.59 -43.07 40.97
N SER A 380 30.13 -42.46 39.87
CA SER A 380 28.70 -42.14 39.69
C SER A 380 28.26 -42.10 38.20
N THR A 381 27.23 -42.90 37.88
CA THR A 381 26.14 -42.85 36.87
C THR A 381 26.21 -42.15 35.50
N CYS A 382 27.33 -41.64 34.97
CA CYS A 382 27.31 -40.86 33.70
C CYS A 382 27.94 -41.60 32.51
N ALA A 383 27.63 -42.88 32.36
CA ALA A 383 28.20 -43.77 31.34
C ALA A 383 27.26 -44.96 31.11
N VAL A 384 25.95 -44.71 31.18
CA VAL A 384 24.91 -45.72 31.12
C VAL A 384 23.86 -45.18 30.19
N ALA A 385 23.41 -46.02 29.26
CA ALA A 385 22.31 -45.67 28.39
C ALA A 385 21.04 -45.39 29.21
N ASP A 386 20.19 -44.52 28.70
CA ASP A 386 18.89 -44.21 29.30
C ASP A 386 17.74 -44.33 28.30
N ALA A 387 16.55 -43.84 28.67
CA ALA A 387 15.34 -44.01 27.86
C ALA A 387 15.39 -43.21 26.55
N ASP A 388 16.09 -42.08 26.53
CA ASP A 388 16.11 -41.17 25.40
C ASP A 388 17.15 -41.62 24.34
N ASP A 389 18.01 -42.61 24.67
CA ASP A 389 18.96 -43.22 23.73
C ASP A 389 18.33 -44.17 22.69
N LEU A 390 17.07 -44.54 22.87
CA LEU A 390 16.36 -45.50 22.02
C LEU A 390 15.46 -44.81 21.01
N TYR A 391 15.42 -45.35 19.79
CA TYR A 391 14.55 -44.83 18.75
C TYR A 391 13.13 -45.38 18.92
N ASN A 392 12.20 -44.44 19.12
CA ASN A 392 10.78 -44.66 19.37
C ASN A 392 9.93 -44.25 18.17
N SER A 393 8.61 -44.37 18.30
CA SER A 393 7.70 -44.03 17.22
C SER A 393 7.80 -42.57 16.79
N GLY A 394 8.08 -42.34 15.51
CA GLY A 394 8.27 -41.02 14.90
C GLY A 394 9.72 -40.57 14.80
N ASP A 395 10.65 -41.29 15.42
CA ASP A 395 12.07 -40.99 15.31
C ASP A 395 12.64 -41.45 13.97
N SER A 396 13.83 -40.96 13.65
CA SER A 396 14.56 -41.30 12.43
C SER A 396 16.06 -41.29 12.69
N PHE A 397 16.78 -42.19 12.03
CA PHE A 397 18.23 -42.28 12.07
C PHE A 397 18.82 -42.12 10.66
N GLY A 398 19.89 -41.36 10.51
CA GLY A 398 20.45 -41.07 9.19
C GLY A 398 21.65 -40.12 9.19
N PRO A 399 22.08 -39.62 8.03
CA PRO A 399 23.26 -38.76 7.93
C PRO A 399 23.13 -37.42 8.68
N SER A 400 21.91 -36.98 8.96
CA SER A 400 21.58 -35.77 9.72
C SER A 400 21.42 -35.97 11.23
N SER A 401 21.37 -37.23 11.69
CA SER A 401 21.34 -37.55 13.13
C SER A 401 22.68 -37.28 13.81
N SER A 402 22.71 -37.33 15.15
CA SER A 402 23.92 -37.13 15.97
C SER A 402 23.92 -38.18 17.09
N PRO A 403 24.73 -39.24 17.05
CA PRO A 403 25.71 -39.57 16.02
C PRO A 403 25.06 -39.82 14.66
N SER A 404 25.65 -39.28 13.60
CA SER A 404 25.15 -39.52 12.24
C SER A 404 25.41 -40.94 11.79
N SER A 405 24.63 -41.43 10.83
CA SER A 405 24.90 -42.71 10.16
C SER A 405 26.15 -42.70 9.26
N ASN A 406 26.93 -41.63 9.21
CA ASN A 406 28.17 -41.59 8.43
C ASN A 406 29.19 -42.61 8.94
N LYS A 407 30.09 -43.02 8.04
CA LYS A 407 31.23 -43.84 8.39
C LYS A 407 32.20 -43.07 9.30
N TYR A 408 33.07 -43.77 10.03
CA TYR A 408 34.12 -43.20 10.88
C TYR A 408 35.10 -42.32 10.09
N ASP A 409 35.30 -42.58 8.78
CA ASP A 409 36.09 -41.72 7.90
C ASP A 409 35.38 -40.43 7.45
N GLY A 410 34.12 -40.25 7.85
CA GLY A 410 33.25 -39.12 7.55
C GLY A 410 32.51 -39.23 6.21
N SER A 411 32.71 -40.31 5.45
CA SER A 411 31.96 -40.55 4.21
C SER A 411 30.54 -41.03 4.50
N ALA A 412 29.61 -40.74 3.57
CA ALA A 412 28.22 -41.15 3.70
C ALA A 412 28.11 -42.68 3.64
N SER A 413 27.49 -43.28 4.66
CA SER A 413 27.11 -44.70 4.59
C SER A 413 25.89 -44.90 3.69
N CYS A 414 25.05 -43.89 3.50
CA CYS A 414 23.70 -43.99 2.93
C CYS A 414 22.71 -44.82 3.78
N VAL A 415 23.06 -45.19 5.02
CA VAL A 415 22.14 -45.87 5.94
C VAL A 415 21.13 -44.86 6.47
N ARG A 416 19.86 -45.17 6.31
CA ARG A 416 18.73 -44.39 6.82
C ARG A 416 17.68 -45.33 7.43
N LEU A 417 17.05 -44.87 8.50
CA LEU A 417 15.90 -45.47 9.14
C LEU A 417 14.86 -44.39 9.40
N TRP A 418 13.62 -44.65 9.00
CA TRP A 418 12.48 -43.75 9.22
C TRP A 418 11.20 -44.57 9.39
N ASP A 419 10.06 -43.90 9.53
CA ASP A 419 8.76 -44.51 9.82
C ASP A 419 8.82 -45.47 11.01
N ILE A 420 9.69 -45.17 11.99
CA ILE A 420 9.79 -45.98 13.19
C ILE A 420 8.43 -45.91 13.89
N ALA A 421 7.87 -47.08 14.19
CA ALA A 421 6.54 -47.19 14.73
C ALA A 421 6.43 -48.36 15.69
N ASP A 422 5.73 -48.11 16.79
CA ASP A 422 5.28 -49.18 17.68
C ASP A 422 4.07 -49.87 17.03
N LEU A 423 4.26 -51.13 16.67
CA LEU A 423 3.25 -51.99 16.04
C LEU A 423 2.64 -52.99 17.04
N GLY A 424 3.15 -53.01 18.27
CA GLY A 424 2.76 -53.92 19.33
C GLY A 424 1.33 -53.69 19.84
N VAL A 425 0.73 -54.75 20.39
CA VAL A 425 -0.52 -54.62 21.18
C VAL A 425 -0.21 -54.08 22.58
N THR A 426 0.92 -54.49 23.15
CA THR A 426 1.58 -53.84 24.28
C THR A 426 2.69 -52.96 23.70
N PRO A 427 2.94 -51.76 24.26
CA PRO A 427 3.98 -50.89 23.73
C PRO A 427 5.34 -51.60 23.65
N GLY A 428 6.01 -51.43 22.52
CA GLY A 428 7.34 -51.98 22.26
C GLY A 428 7.35 -53.44 21.79
N ASP A 429 6.33 -54.27 22.09
CA ASP A 429 6.28 -55.73 21.80
C ASP A 429 6.75 -56.06 20.37
N MET A 430 6.46 -55.17 19.43
CA MET A 430 6.91 -55.24 18.06
C MET A 430 7.15 -53.82 17.54
N MET A 431 8.37 -53.55 17.09
CA MET A 431 8.75 -52.27 16.49
C MET A 431 8.93 -52.44 14.98
N GLY A 432 8.32 -51.54 14.21
CA GLY A 432 8.44 -51.49 12.75
C GLY A 432 9.32 -50.32 12.33
N GLY A 433 10.00 -50.46 11.20
CA GLY A 433 10.79 -49.38 10.60
C GLY A 433 11.05 -49.59 9.11
N SER A 434 11.35 -48.48 8.45
CA SER A 434 11.76 -48.41 7.05
C SER A 434 13.29 -48.28 6.97
N PHE A 435 13.97 -49.30 6.46
CA PHE A 435 15.42 -49.40 6.41
C PHE A 435 15.95 -49.17 4.99
N SER A 436 16.98 -48.35 4.84
CA SER A 436 17.59 -48.05 3.53
C SER A 436 19.09 -48.10 3.53
N THR A 437 19.61 -48.42 2.35
CA THR A 437 21.03 -48.36 1.97
C THR A 437 21.28 -47.38 0.82
N GLU A 438 20.26 -46.62 0.41
CA GLU A 438 20.33 -45.62 -0.67
C GLU A 438 20.40 -44.20 -0.12
N CYS A 439 21.29 -43.38 -0.68
CA CYS A 439 21.50 -42.01 -0.26
C CYS A 439 20.32 -41.11 -0.65
N ASN A 440 19.97 -40.15 0.20
CA ASN A 440 18.85 -39.23 0.00
C ASN A 440 18.99 -38.40 -1.29
N GLN A 441 17.88 -38.23 -2.02
CA GLN A 441 17.81 -37.38 -3.20
C GLN A 441 17.06 -36.08 -2.91
N ALA A 442 17.63 -34.94 -3.31
CA ALA A 442 16.96 -33.66 -3.10
C ALA A 442 15.60 -33.61 -3.84
N PRO A 443 14.58 -32.96 -3.24
CA PRO A 443 13.30 -32.80 -3.89
C PRO A 443 13.40 -31.93 -5.15
N VAL A 444 12.41 -32.07 -6.04
CA VAL A 444 12.23 -31.20 -7.20
C VAL A 444 11.11 -30.22 -6.91
N CYS A 445 11.44 -28.93 -6.87
CA CYS A 445 10.50 -27.85 -6.59
C CYS A 445 9.75 -27.42 -7.85
N ASP A 446 8.46 -27.15 -7.69
CA ASP A 446 7.62 -26.51 -8.70
C ASP A 446 6.78 -25.42 -8.02
N ALA A 447 7.12 -24.15 -8.29
CA ALA A 447 6.43 -22.99 -7.76
C ALA A 447 5.10 -22.69 -8.48
N ASN A 448 4.72 -23.49 -9.48
CA ASN A 448 3.60 -23.29 -10.38
C ASN A 448 3.57 -21.86 -10.99
N GLY A 449 2.37 -21.33 -11.26
CA GLY A 449 2.16 -20.02 -11.86
C GLY A 449 2.34 -20.00 -13.39
N PRO A 450 2.56 -18.82 -14.00
CA PRO A 450 2.71 -17.50 -13.37
C PRO A 450 1.44 -17.02 -12.64
N TYR A 451 1.60 -16.11 -11.67
CA TYR A 451 0.51 -15.52 -10.89
C TYR A 451 0.22 -14.10 -11.37
N SER A 452 -1.08 -13.75 -11.48
CA SER A 452 -1.51 -12.41 -11.87
C SER A 452 -2.85 -12.08 -11.21
N GLU A 453 -2.90 -10.97 -10.50
CA GLU A 453 -4.12 -10.41 -9.90
C GLU A 453 -4.04 -8.87 -9.84
N ASP A 454 -5.15 -8.23 -9.49
CA ASP A 454 -5.21 -6.80 -9.23
C ASP A 454 -4.75 -6.47 -7.80
N GLU A 455 -4.18 -5.29 -7.57
CA GLU A 455 -3.79 -4.87 -6.22
C GLU A 455 -4.96 -4.84 -5.24
N GLY A 456 -4.66 -5.05 -3.95
CA GLY A 456 -5.67 -5.25 -2.93
C GLY A 456 -6.37 -6.62 -2.96
N SER A 457 -6.14 -7.45 -3.99
CA SER A 457 -6.65 -8.83 -4.06
C SER A 457 -5.61 -9.86 -3.58
N PRO A 458 -6.01 -10.93 -2.87
CA PRO A 458 -5.09 -11.98 -2.43
C PRO A 458 -4.69 -12.91 -3.58
N ILE A 459 -3.38 -13.09 -3.78
CA ILE A 459 -2.81 -14.15 -4.62
C ILE A 459 -2.62 -15.40 -3.77
N ILE A 460 -3.08 -16.54 -4.26
CA ILE A 460 -2.86 -17.86 -3.66
C ILE A 460 -1.73 -18.56 -4.39
N PHE A 461 -0.62 -18.79 -3.68
CA PHE A 461 0.55 -19.51 -4.16
C PHE A 461 0.38 -21.00 -3.93
N ASP A 462 0.78 -21.80 -4.92
CA ASP A 462 0.61 -23.26 -4.93
C ASP A 462 1.95 -23.95 -5.19
N GLY A 463 2.49 -24.65 -4.19
CA GLY A 463 3.71 -25.45 -4.31
C GLY A 463 3.48 -26.93 -4.56
N SER A 464 2.23 -27.36 -4.81
CA SER A 464 1.86 -28.78 -4.82
C SER A 464 2.39 -29.57 -6.02
N GLY A 465 3.03 -28.90 -6.98
CA GLY A 465 3.74 -29.57 -8.09
C GLY A 465 5.09 -30.17 -7.66
N SER A 466 5.60 -29.77 -6.49
CA SER A 466 6.87 -30.28 -5.97
C SER A 466 6.74 -31.75 -5.57
N ASN A 467 7.80 -32.52 -5.81
CA ASN A 467 7.86 -33.95 -5.49
C ASN A 467 9.24 -34.36 -5.00
N ASP A 468 9.26 -35.51 -4.33
CA ASP A 468 10.47 -36.16 -3.87
C ASP A 468 10.62 -37.54 -4.50
N ALA A 469 11.86 -37.92 -4.87
CA ALA A 469 12.13 -39.18 -5.54
C ALA A 469 12.10 -40.39 -4.59
N ASP A 470 12.42 -40.14 -3.32
CA ASP A 470 12.45 -41.12 -2.24
C ASP A 470 11.08 -41.20 -1.52
N ALA A 471 10.15 -40.33 -1.93
CA ALA A 471 8.78 -40.17 -1.41
C ALA A 471 8.71 -39.64 0.02
N ASP A 472 9.74 -38.89 0.44
CA ASP A 472 9.78 -38.24 1.74
C ASP A 472 8.71 -37.13 1.84
N PRO A 473 8.08 -36.94 3.03
CA PRO A 473 7.14 -35.85 3.26
C PRO A 473 7.81 -34.48 3.10
N LEU A 474 7.19 -33.59 2.32
CA LEU A 474 7.73 -32.25 2.06
C LEU A 474 7.13 -31.16 2.94
N VAL A 475 7.98 -30.21 3.33
CA VAL A 475 7.60 -28.91 3.92
C VAL A 475 7.98 -27.77 2.98
N PHE A 476 7.20 -26.68 3.02
CA PHE A 476 7.25 -25.57 2.08
C PHE A 476 7.42 -24.22 2.80
N ARG A 477 8.09 -23.27 2.15
CA ARG A 477 8.06 -21.85 2.54
C ARG A 477 8.21 -20.94 1.33
N TRP A 478 7.74 -19.70 1.46
CA TRP A 478 7.68 -18.72 0.38
C TRP A 478 8.42 -17.44 0.75
N ASP A 479 9.11 -16.89 -0.24
CA ASP A 479 9.65 -15.53 -0.29
C ASP A 479 8.96 -14.86 -1.48
N PHE A 480 7.96 -14.03 -1.20
CA PHE A 480 7.04 -13.47 -2.19
C PHE A 480 7.70 -12.40 -3.08
N THR A 481 8.85 -11.85 -2.67
CA THR A 481 9.57 -10.81 -3.42
C THR A 481 10.95 -11.26 -3.92
N SER A 482 11.38 -12.46 -3.52
CA SER A 482 12.70 -13.02 -3.79
C SER A 482 13.85 -12.11 -3.32
N ASP A 483 13.66 -11.38 -2.22
CA ASP A 483 14.64 -10.42 -1.71
C ASP A 483 15.74 -11.06 -0.84
N GLY A 484 15.61 -12.36 -0.53
CA GLY A 484 16.54 -13.08 0.35
C GLY A 484 16.00 -13.33 1.74
N VAL A 485 14.84 -12.78 2.08
CA VAL A 485 14.14 -12.97 3.35
C VAL A 485 12.89 -13.81 3.10
N TRP A 486 12.72 -14.88 3.89
CA TRP A 486 11.53 -15.72 3.78
C TRP A 486 10.35 -15.06 4.48
N ASP A 487 9.25 -14.87 3.76
CA ASP A 487 8.01 -14.26 4.27
C ASP A 487 7.17 -15.25 5.10
N THR A 488 7.32 -16.55 4.83
CA THR A 488 6.65 -17.60 5.59
C THR A 488 7.64 -18.51 6.31
N ALA A 489 7.21 -19.04 7.46
CA ALA A 489 7.87 -20.18 8.08
C ALA A 489 7.64 -21.46 7.25
N TRP A 490 8.41 -22.51 7.55
CA TRP A 490 8.18 -23.85 7.00
C TRP A 490 6.80 -24.38 7.41
N SER A 491 6.10 -25.01 6.46
CA SER A 491 4.73 -25.51 6.60
C SER A 491 4.55 -26.82 5.83
N SER A 492 3.78 -27.76 6.35
CA SER A 492 3.39 -28.97 5.60
C SER A 492 2.31 -28.70 4.54
N SER A 493 1.70 -27.51 4.55
CA SER A 493 0.79 -27.06 3.48
C SER A 493 1.59 -26.48 2.32
N PRO A 494 1.36 -26.94 1.07
CA PRO A 494 2.00 -26.35 -0.11
C PRO A 494 1.44 -24.97 -0.49
N PHE A 495 0.31 -24.56 0.11
CA PHE A 495 -0.37 -23.31 -0.20
C PHE A 495 0.03 -22.17 0.74
N ALA A 496 0.18 -20.97 0.18
CA ALA A 496 0.35 -19.71 0.91
C ALA A 496 -0.44 -18.58 0.23
N SER A 497 -0.67 -17.46 0.94
CA SER A 497 -1.39 -16.31 0.38
C SER A 497 -0.73 -14.99 0.73
N HIS A 498 -0.73 -14.04 -0.20
CA HIS A 498 -0.24 -12.68 0.03
C HIS A 498 -1.08 -11.66 -0.75
N THR A 499 -1.22 -10.45 -0.18
CA THR A 499 -1.93 -9.33 -0.81
C THR A 499 -1.00 -8.13 -0.83
N TRP A 500 -0.72 -7.61 -2.03
CA TRP A 500 0.02 -6.37 -2.20
C TRP A 500 -0.93 -5.17 -2.18
N GLN A 501 -0.42 -4.05 -1.68
CA GLN A 501 -1.17 -2.78 -1.52
C GLN A 501 -0.84 -1.76 -2.62
N ASP A 502 -0.06 -2.18 -3.62
CA ASP A 502 0.50 -1.37 -4.69
C ASP A 502 0.80 -2.30 -5.88
N ASN A 503 0.91 -1.73 -7.07
CA ASN A 503 1.28 -2.45 -8.29
C ASN A 503 2.75 -2.89 -8.22
N LEU A 504 3.08 -4.01 -8.86
CA LEU A 504 4.46 -4.45 -9.00
C LEU A 504 4.61 -5.62 -9.95
N SER A 505 5.84 -5.80 -10.40
CA SER A 505 6.29 -7.02 -11.06
C SER A 505 7.50 -7.56 -10.32
N VAL A 506 7.32 -8.73 -9.69
CA VAL A 506 8.36 -9.43 -8.93
C VAL A 506 8.36 -10.91 -9.26
N VAL A 507 9.26 -11.63 -8.61
CA VAL A 507 9.36 -13.07 -8.69
C VAL A 507 9.18 -13.61 -7.27
N ALA A 508 8.24 -14.53 -7.09
CA ALA A 508 8.10 -15.27 -5.85
C ALA A 508 8.98 -16.51 -5.92
N ARG A 509 9.63 -16.85 -4.82
CA ARG A 509 10.49 -18.03 -4.66
C ARG A 509 9.85 -19.01 -3.67
N LEU A 510 9.66 -20.23 -4.14
CA LEU A 510 9.32 -21.38 -3.30
C LEU A 510 10.59 -22.09 -2.85
N ALA A 511 10.61 -22.58 -1.60
CA ALA A 511 11.49 -23.67 -1.20
C ALA A 511 10.66 -24.85 -0.70
N ALA A 512 11.06 -26.07 -1.09
CA ALA A 512 10.57 -27.32 -0.53
C ALA A 512 11.76 -28.10 0.08
N SER A 513 11.51 -28.82 1.17
CA SER A 513 12.51 -29.63 1.87
C SER A 513 11.88 -30.92 2.39
N ASP A 514 12.65 -32.00 2.32
CA ASP A 514 12.38 -33.33 2.89
C ASP A 514 12.90 -33.47 4.34
N GLY A 515 13.51 -32.41 4.89
CA GLY A 515 14.16 -32.40 6.21
C GLY A 515 15.68 -32.52 6.19
N GLU A 516 16.27 -32.95 5.07
CA GLU A 516 17.73 -33.12 4.91
C GLU A 516 18.28 -32.27 3.76
N LEU A 517 17.62 -32.32 2.60
CA LEU A 517 17.91 -31.54 1.43
C LEU A 517 16.78 -30.57 1.13
N SER A 518 17.07 -29.59 0.28
CA SER A 518 16.07 -28.62 -0.16
C SER A 518 16.30 -28.19 -1.59
N CYS A 519 15.23 -27.80 -2.24
CA CYS A 519 15.24 -27.18 -3.54
C CYS A 519 14.61 -25.79 -3.46
N THR A 520 14.78 -25.03 -4.54
CA THR A 520 14.04 -23.80 -4.75
C THR A 520 13.56 -23.71 -6.19
N ASP A 521 12.39 -23.13 -6.39
CA ASP A 521 11.89 -22.74 -7.71
C ASP A 521 11.30 -21.33 -7.64
N ILE A 522 11.12 -20.70 -8.80
CA ILE A 522 10.64 -19.32 -8.91
C ILE A 522 9.50 -19.18 -9.90
N SER A 523 8.55 -18.30 -9.57
CA SER A 523 7.44 -17.96 -10.46
C SER A 523 7.24 -16.45 -10.57
N ALA A 524 6.86 -15.99 -11.76
CA ALA A 524 6.59 -14.58 -12.00
C ALA A 524 5.26 -14.16 -11.33
N VAL A 525 5.26 -12.99 -10.71
CA VAL A 525 4.09 -12.37 -10.08
C VAL A 525 3.88 -10.99 -10.70
N ILE A 526 2.66 -10.75 -11.18
CA ILE A 526 2.23 -9.45 -11.69
C ILE A 526 1.03 -8.99 -10.88
N VAL A 527 1.17 -7.86 -10.19
CA VAL A 527 0.07 -7.16 -9.53
C VAL A 527 -0.26 -5.93 -10.35
N ALA A 528 -1.46 -5.88 -10.91
CA ALA A 528 -1.91 -4.78 -11.76
C ALA A 528 -2.54 -3.64 -10.93
N ASN A 529 -2.27 -2.39 -11.36
CA ASN A 529 -2.92 -1.18 -10.83
C ASN A 529 -4.43 -1.17 -11.14
N VAL A 530 -5.24 -0.75 -10.18
CA VAL A 530 -6.68 -0.51 -10.31
C VAL A 530 -7.00 0.97 -10.17
N ALA A 531 -7.52 1.57 -11.24
CA ALA A 531 -7.90 2.98 -11.23
C ALA A 531 -8.93 3.34 -10.12
N PRO A 532 -8.84 4.56 -9.53
CA PRO A 532 -9.73 5.00 -8.46
C PRO A 532 -11.19 5.07 -8.91
N THR A 533 -12.10 4.72 -7.99
CA THR A 533 -13.54 4.93 -8.17
C THR A 533 -13.94 6.29 -7.59
N VAL A 534 -14.50 7.17 -8.41
CA VAL A 534 -14.74 8.58 -8.08
C VAL A 534 -16.24 8.87 -8.01
N ALA A 535 -16.63 9.78 -7.10
CA ALA A 535 -17.96 10.37 -7.02
C ALA A 535 -17.84 11.89 -6.88
N ALA A 536 -18.31 12.64 -7.87
CA ALA A 536 -18.26 14.10 -7.92
C ALA A 536 -19.31 14.76 -7.01
N GLY A 537 -20.40 14.04 -6.70
CA GLY A 537 -21.48 14.53 -5.85
C GLY A 537 -22.83 14.57 -6.58
N ALA A 538 -23.81 15.25 -5.99
CA ALA A 538 -25.13 15.42 -6.59
C ALA A 538 -25.22 16.70 -7.43
N ASP A 539 -26.12 16.71 -8.42
CA ASP A 539 -26.46 17.90 -9.21
C ASP A 539 -26.88 19.07 -8.31
N GLN A 540 -26.51 20.29 -8.71
CA GLN A 540 -26.76 21.51 -7.95
C GLN A 540 -27.43 22.61 -8.80
N SER A 541 -27.95 23.62 -8.11
CA SER A 541 -28.53 24.81 -8.74
C SER A 541 -28.08 26.06 -8.00
N ALA A 542 -27.80 27.13 -8.72
CA ALA A 542 -27.44 28.43 -8.17
C ALA A 542 -27.91 29.57 -9.08
N ASP A 543 -27.85 30.79 -8.58
CA ASP A 543 -27.96 32.00 -9.39
C ASP A 543 -26.55 32.39 -9.86
N GLU A 544 -26.42 33.05 -11.00
CA GLU A 544 -25.11 33.49 -11.50
C GLU A 544 -24.44 34.48 -10.52
N GLY A 545 -23.10 34.49 -10.51
CA GLY A 545 -22.30 35.25 -9.56
C GLY A 545 -22.24 34.67 -8.13
N GLU A 546 -23.14 33.75 -7.74
CA GLU A 546 -23.11 33.09 -6.43
C GLU A 546 -22.17 31.87 -6.40
N PRO A 547 -21.38 31.68 -5.32
CA PRO A 547 -20.45 30.56 -5.21
C PRO A 547 -21.17 29.24 -4.89
N VAL A 548 -20.94 28.23 -5.73
CA VAL A 548 -21.34 26.84 -5.57
C VAL A 548 -20.23 26.07 -4.84
N ALA A 549 -20.60 25.31 -3.80
CA ALA A 549 -19.65 24.48 -3.04
C ALA A 549 -19.75 23.00 -3.43
N PHE A 550 -18.63 22.43 -3.85
CA PHE A 550 -18.55 21.02 -4.26
C PHE A 550 -18.01 20.15 -3.13
N SER A 551 -18.36 18.87 -3.15
CA SER A 551 -17.89 17.88 -2.18
C SER A 551 -17.78 16.52 -2.87
N GLY A 552 -16.62 16.26 -3.48
CA GLY A 552 -16.31 14.97 -4.08
C GLY A 552 -15.81 13.95 -3.07
N SER A 553 -15.75 12.69 -3.50
CA SER A 553 -15.11 11.58 -2.78
C SER A 553 -14.57 10.55 -3.76
N PHE A 554 -13.62 9.73 -3.32
CA PHE A 554 -13.14 8.59 -4.10
C PHE A 554 -12.69 7.45 -3.18
N THR A 555 -12.57 6.25 -3.74
CA THR A 555 -11.96 5.09 -3.10
C THR A 555 -11.00 4.43 -4.07
N ASP A 556 -9.89 3.92 -3.55
CA ASP A 556 -8.85 3.25 -4.33
C ASP A 556 -8.42 1.95 -3.61
N PRO A 557 -8.36 0.79 -4.31
CA PRO A 557 -7.75 -0.43 -3.78
C PRO A 557 -6.25 -0.30 -3.47
N GLY A 558 -5.51 0.52 -4.22
CA GLY A 558 -4.10 0.86 -4.01
C GLY A 558 -3.96 1.72 -2.75
N ALA A 559 -3.64 1.09 -1.62
CA ALA A 559 -3.59 1.79 -0.33
C ALA A 559 -2.31 2.62 -0.16
N LEU A 560 -1.31 2.41 -1.00
CA LEU A 560 -0.04 3.15 -1.02
C LEU A 560 0.02 4.23 -2.10
N ASP A 561 -0.94 4.24 -3.02
CA ASP A 561 -1.06 5.20 -4.11
C ASP A 561 -1.16 6.65 -3.61
N THR A 562 -0.61 7.55 -4.40
CA THR A 562 -0.74 8.99 -4.22
C THR A 562 -1.62 9.61 -5.30
N HIS A 563 -2.71 10.26 -4.88
CA HIS A 563 -3.70 10.79 -5.81
C HIS A 563 -3.54 12.28 -6.10
N THR A 564 -3.76 12.63 -7.36
CA THR A 564 -3.94 14.01 -7.81
C THR A 564 -5.41 14.27 -8.16
N LEU A 565 -5.89 15.45 -7.77
CA LEU A 565 -7.31 15.84 -7.90
C LEU A 565 -7.43 17.03 -8.86
N ALA A 566 -8.33 16.93 -9.84
CA ALA A 566 -8.64 18.01 -10.76
C ALA A 566 -10.15 18.13 -10.99
N TRP A 567 -10.67 19.35 -10.88
CA TRP A 567 -12.03 19.74 -11.20
C TRP A 567 -12.04 20.57 -12.47
N GLU A 568 -12.95 20.26 -13.38
CA GLU A 568 -13.29 21.08 -14.54
C GLU A 568 -14.74 21.53 -14.39
N PHE A 569 -14.99 22.83 -14.30
CA PHE A 569 -16.32 23.35 -13.95
C PHE A 569 -17.28 23.49 -15.15
N GLY A 570 -16.80 23.20 -16.36
CA GLY A 570 -17.61 23.21 -17.59
C GLY A 570 -17.64 24.55 -18.33
N ASP A 571 -17.05 25.61 -17.76
CA ASP A 571 -16.93 26.96 -18.34
C ASP A 571 -15.49 27.29 -18.81
N GLY A 572 -14.61 26.28 -18.82
CA GLY A 572 -13.19 26.42 -19.16
C GLY A 572 -12.29 26.78 -17.98
N SER A 573 -12.85 26.92 -16.78
CA SER A 573 -12.09 27.05 -15.53
C SER A 573 -12.01 25.71 -14.78
N GLY A 574 -11.04 25.63 -13.85
CA GLY A 574 -10.83 24.43 -13.05
C GLY A 574 -10.13 24.71 -11.72
N ALA A 575 -10.11 23.69 -10.86
CA ALA A 575 -9.43 23.71 -9.57
C ALA A 575 -8.67 22.39 -9.35
N SER A 576 -7.63 22.40 -8.52
CA SER A 576 -6.85 21.18 -8.24
C SER A 576 -6.45 21.05 -6.78
N GLY A 577 -6.13 19.82 -6.37
CA GLY A 577 -5.58 19.52 -5.05
C GLY A 577 -6.58 19.51 -3.89
N THR A 578 -7.89 19.54 -4.16
CA THR A 578 -8.93 19.49 -3.12
C THR A 578 -10.21 18.81 -3.61
N LEU A 579 -10.91 18.10 -2.70
CA LEU A 579 -12.24 17.53 -2.93
C LEU A 579 -13.37 18.54 -2.66
N THR A 580 -13.06 19.69 -2.06
CA THR A 580 -14.07 20.68 -1.66
C THR A 580 -13.78 22.09 -2.22
N PRO A 581 -13.68 22.27 -3.55
CA PRO A 581 -13.55 23.61 -4.13
C PRO A 581 -14.89 24.37 -4.09
N THR A 582 -14.80 25.68 -4.32
CA THR A 582 -15.94 26.56 -4.57
C THR A 582 -15.77 27.27 -5.91
N HIS A 583 -16.84 27.44 -6.68
CA HIS A 583 -16.81 28.12 -7.99
C HIS A 583 -18.08 28.97 -8.22
N ALA A 584 -17.95 30.12 -8.88
CA ALA A 584 -19.08 30.97 -9.25
C ALA A 584 -19.09 31.16 -10.77
N TYR A 585 -20.27 31.02 -11.38
CA TYR A 585 -20.45 31.11 -12.82
C TYR A 585 -20.80 32.54 -13.21
N GLY A 586 -20.17 33.06 -14.27
CA GLY A 586 -20.35 34.44 -14.72
C GLY A 586 -21.48 34.65 -15.71
N ASP A 587 -22.19 33.58 -16.10
CA ASP A 587 -23.29 33.54 -17.07
C ASP A 587 -24.25 32.41 -16.65
N ASN A 588 -25.49 32.45 -17.13
CA ASN A 588 -26.48 31.42 -16.87
C ASN A 588 -26.27 30.17 -17.76
N GLY A 589 -26.88 29.05 -17.38
CA GLY A 589 -26.88 27.84 -18.21
C GLY A 589 -26.71 26.54 -17.44
N VAL A 590 -26.38 25.47 -18.16
CA VAL A 590 -26.15 24.14 -17.56
C VAL A 590 -24.71 23.74 -17.80
N TYR A 591 -23.94 23.67 -16.72
CA TYR A 591 -22.52 23.32 -16.73
C TYR A 591 -22.32 21.88 -16.26
N THR A 592 -21.52 21.12 -17.02
CA THR A 592 -21.10 19.78 -16.60
C THR A 592 -19.79 19.89 -15.84
N VAL A 593 -19.85 19.64 -14.53
CA VAL A 593 -18.70 19.67 -13.65
C VAL A 593 -18.13 18.26 -13.56
N THR A 594 -16.82 18.11 -13.82
CA THR A 594 -16.14 16.81 -13.81
C THR A 594 -15.05 16.80 -12.75
N LEU A 595 -15.07 15.81 -11.86
CA LEU A 595 -13.97 15.48 -10.97
C LEU A 595 -13.15 14.35 -11.59
N THR A 596 -11.86 14.60 -11.78
CA THR A 596 -10.87 13.61 -12.17
C THR A 596 -9.92 13.34 -11.00
N VAL A 597 -9.73 12.06 -10.70
CA VAL A 597 -8.73 11.59 -9.72
C VAL A 597 -7.77 10.68 -10.47
N SER A 598 -6.47 10.93 -10.35
CA SER A 598 -5.42 10.08 -10.94
C SER A 598 -4.46 9.63 -9.86
N ASP A 599 -4.22 8.33 -9.77
CA ASP A 599 -3.11 7.77 -8.98
C ASP A 599 -1.76 7.99 -9.70
N ASP A 600 -0.67 7.72 -8.99
CA ASP A 600 0.70 7.84 -9.49
C ASP A 600 1.13 6.69 -10.40
N ASP A 601 0.29 5.66 -10.52
CA ASP A 601 0.49 4.47 -11.33
C ASP A 601 -0.29 4.48 -12.66
N GLY A 602 -0.90 5.63 -12.98
CA GLY A 602 -1.54 5.92 -14.26
C GLY A 602 -3.01 5.53 -14.36
N GLY A 603 -3.62 5.05 -13.29
CA GLY A 603 -5.04 4.85 -13.18
C GLY A 603 -5.76 6.19 -13.05
N VAL A 604 -6.94 6.28 -13.68
CA VAL A 604 -7.71 7.51 -13.77
C VAL A 604 -9.18 7.21 -13.56
N GLY A 605 -9.74 7.76 -12.49
CA GLY A 605 -11.17 7.77 -12.18
C GLY A 605 -11.79 9.11 -12.54
N THR A 606 -13.01 9.09 -13.07
CA THR A 606 -13.78 10.32 -13.38
C THR A 606 -15.25 10.15 -13.03
N ASP A 607 -15.85 11.22 -12.54
CA ASP A 607 -17.30 11.33 -12.37
C ASP A 607 -17.76 12.77 -12.64
N SER A 608 -19.02 12.95 -13.02
CA SER A 608 -19.58 14.25 -13.39
C SER A 608 -20.94 14.51 -12.75
N LEU A 609 -21.21 15.78 -12.47
CA LEU A 609 -22.52 16.30 -12.04
C LEU A 609 -22.92 17.51 -12.88
N GLN A 610 -24.19 17.89 -12.82
CA GLN A 610 -24.70 19.11 -13.46
C GLN A 610 -24.90 20.24 -12.47
N VAL A 611 -24.51 21.46 -12.86
CA VAL A 611 -24.90 22.70 -12.18
C VAL A 611 -25.80 23.50 -13.12
N THR A 612 -27.02 23.78 -12.68
CA THR A 612 -27.95 24.67 -13.39
C THR A 612 -27.89 26.06 -12.78
N VAL A 613 -27.41 27.04 -13.56
CA VAL A 613 -27.25 28.43 -13.17
C VAL A 613 -28.37 29.27 -13.77
N ALA A 614 -29.08 30.03 -12.94
CA ALA A 614 -30.16 30.92 -13.37
C ALA A 614 -29.68 32.37 -13.55
N ASN A 615 -30.25 33.06 -14.55
CA ASN A 615 -30.05 34.50 -14.82
C ASN A 615 -30.61 35.36 -13.67
N VAL A 616 -29.92 36.44 -13.34
CA VAL A 616 -30.29 37.46 -12.35
C VAL A 616 -30.35 38.84 -13.00
N ALA A 617 -31.56 39.41 -13.07
CA ALA A 617 -31.76 40.74 -13.65
C ALA A 617 -30.90 41.86 -13.02
N PRO A 618 -30.46 42.87 -13.81
CA PRO A 618 -29.64 43.97 -13.33
C PRO A 618 -30.36 44.84 -12.29
N THR A 619 -29.61 45.36 -11.32
CA THR A 619 -30.08 46.40 -10.39
C THR A 619 -29.73 47.78 -10.94
N VAL A 620 -30.74 48.63 -11.15
CA VAL A 620 -30.61 49.92 -11.86
C VAL A 620 -30.86 51.10 -10.92
N ALA A 621 -30.16 52.22 -11.15
CA ALA A 621 -30.39 53.51 -10.53
C ALA A 621 -30.40 54.62 -11.61
N ALA A 622 -31.52 55.32 -11.77
CA ALA A 622 -31.72 56.36 -12.76
C ALA A 622 -31.05 57.69 -12.36
N GLY A 623 -30.84 57.92 -11.06
CA GLY A 623 -30.24 59.14 -10.51
C GLY A 623 -31.20 59.90 -9.61
N ALA A 624 -30.83 61.14 -9.25
CA ALA A 624 -31.67 62.00 -8.42
C ALA A 624 -32.62 62.85 -9.27
N ASP A 625 -33.74 63.26 -8.67
CA ASP A 625 -34.67 64.22 -9.25
C ASP A 625 -33.97 65.54 -9.63
N GLN A 626 -34.38 66.14 -10.75
CA GLN A 626 -33.78 67.35 -11.31
C GLN A 626 -34.81 68.45 -11.58
N SER A 627 -34.31 69.67 -11.82
CA SER A 627 -35.13 70.81 -12.22
C SER A 627 -34.42 71.60 -13.32
N ALA A 628 -35.17 72.08 -14.29
CA ALA A 628 -34.68 72.94 -15.37
C ALA A 628 -35.76 73.94 -15.80
N ASP A 629 -35.35 74.91 -16.59
CA ASP A 629 -36.27 75.75 -17.34
C ASP A 629 -36.56 75.06 -18.68
N GLU A 630 -37.71 75.29 -19.29
CA GLU A 630 -38.02 74.70 -20.59
C GLU A 630 -37.05 75.19 -21.68
N GLY A 631 -36.84 74.37 -22.71
CA GLY A 631 -35.81 74.59 -23.73
C GLY A 631 -34.36 74.36 -23.27
N GLU A 632 -34.07 74.27 -21.97
CA GLU A 632 -32.72 73.99 -21.46
C GLU A 632 -32.43 72.48 -21.36
N PRO A 633 -31.23 72.02 -21.75
CA PRO A 633 -30.87 70.60 -21.70
C PRO A 633 -30.56 70.12 -20.27
N VAL A 634 -31.22 69.03 -19.88
CA VAL A 634 -31.02 68.28 -18.64
C VAL A 634 -30.04 67.13 -18.88
N ALA A 635 -29.00 67.01 -18.07
CA ALA A 635 -28.01 65.93 -18.17
C ALA A 635 -28.29 64.81 -17.16
N PHE A 636 -28.52 63.59 -17.65
CA PHE A 636 -28.78 62.42 -16.81
C PHE A 636 -27.50 61.64 -16.54
N SER A 637 -27.48 60.88 -15.44
CA SER A 637 -26.36 60.04 -15.06
C SER A 637 -26.87 58.83 -14.30
N GLY A 638 -27.25 57.79 -15.04
CA GLY A 638 -27.66 56.50 -14.48
C GLY A 638 -26.48 55.60 -14.11
N SER A 639 -26.76 54.54 -13.38
CA SER A 639 -25.82 53.44 -13.09
C SER A 639 -26.56 52.12 -12.90
N PHE A 640 -25.88 51.00 -13.07
CA PHE A 640 -26.43 49.68 -12.76
C PHE A 640 -25.32 48.71 -12.33
N THR A 641 -25.70 47.61 -11.70
CA THR A 641 -24.84 46.47 -11.36
C THR A 641 -25.55 45.18 -11.70
N ASP A 642 -24.80 44.19 -12.16
CA ASP A 642 -25.30 42.87 -12.57
C ASP A 642 -24.41 41.75 -11.99
N PRO A 643 -24.96 40.71 -11.35
CA PRO A 643 -24.21 39.51 -10.97
C PRO A 643 -23.62 38.73 -12.17
N GLY A 644 -24.28 38.75 -13.33
CA GLY A 644 -23.83 38.18 -14.60
C GLY A 644 -22.64 38.95 -15.15
N ALA A 645 -21.42 38.53 -14.77
CA ALA A 645 -20.20 39.23 -15.14
C ALA A 645 -19.85 39.12 -16.64
N LEU A 646 -20.48 38.19 -17.36
CA LEU A 646 -20.30 37.97 -18.80
C LEU A 646 -21.46 38.49 -19.65
N ASP A 647 -22.54 38.95 -19.02
CA ASP A 647 -23.73 39.49 -19.68
C ASP A 647 -23.43 40.75 -20.49
N THR A 648 -24.25 40.96 -21.52
CA THR A 648 -24.26 42.19 -22.31
C THR A 648 -25.57 42.94 -22.14
N HIS A 649 -25.48 44.23 -21.79
CA HIS A 649 -26.65 45.03 -21.45
C HIS A 649 -27.08 46.00 -22.55
N THR A 650 -28.39 46.14 -22.71
CA THR A 650 -29.03 47.20 -23.50
C THR A 650 -29.66 48.23 -22.58
N LEU A 651 -29.54 49.52 -22.95
CA LEU A 651 -29.99 50.64 -22.13
C LEU A 651 -31.01 51.49 -22.88
N ALA A 652 -32.12 51.83 -22.21
CA ALA A 652 -33.17 52.69 -22.73
C ALA A 652 -33.63 53.71 -21.68
N TRP A 653 -33.74 54.97 -22.11
CA TRP A 653 -34.32 56.07 -21.37
C TRP A 653 -35.64 56.47 -22.01
N GLU A 654 -36.67 56.62 -21.19
CA GLU A 654 -37.94 57.26 -21.56
C GLU A 654 -38.07 58.54 -20.74
N PHE A 655 -38.12 59.70 -21.40
CA PHE A 655 -38.08 61.00 -20.71
C PHE A 655 -39.45 61.46 -20.19
N GLY A 656 -40.53 60.74 -20.51
CA GLY A 656 -41.88 61.01 -20.01
C GLY A 656 -42.70 61.99 -20.85
N ASP A 657 -42.10 62.59 -21.89
CA ASP A 657 -42.77 63.44 -22.90
C ASP A 657 -43.06 62.71 -24.23
N GLY A 658 -42.81 61.39 -24.26
CA GLY A 658 -42.95 60.53 -25.45
C GLY A 658 -41.67 60.41 -26.28
N SER A 659 -40.57 61.05 -25.87
CA SER A 659 -39.23 60.86 -26.43
C SER A 659 -38.37 59.92 -25.58
N GLY A 660 -37.27 59.44 -26.17
CA GLY A 660 -36.36 58.54 -25.50
C GLY A 660 -34.96 58.51 -26.11
N ALA A 661 -34.02 57.89 -25.40
CA ALA A 661 -32.64 57.70 -25.82
C ALA A 661 -32.17 56.28 -25.49
N SER A 662 -31.18 55.76 -26.24
CA SER A 662 -30.68 54.40 -26.04
C SER A 662 -29.15 54.33 -26.09
N GLY A 663 -28.58 53.33 -25.43
CA GLY A 663 -27.16 52.96 -25.55
C GLY A 663 -26.18 53.81 -24.73
N THR A 664 -26.67 54.65 -23.80
CA THR A 664 -25.82 55.44 -22.89
C THR A 664 -26.46 55.63 -21.53
N LEU A 665 -25.65 55.66 -20.47
CA LEU A 665 -26.08 56.03 -19.11
C LEU A 665 -26.13 57.54 -18.88
N ALA A 666 -25.61 58.34 -19.82
CA ALA A 666 -25.52 59.79 -19.70
C ALA A 666 -26.07 60.53 -20.92
N PRO A 667 -27.36 60.37 -21.25
CA PRO A 667 -28.00 61.20 -22.28
C PRO A 667 -28.25 62.63 -21.77
N THR A 668 -28.53 63.53 -22.71
CA THR A 668 -29.05 64.88 -22.45
C THR A 668 -30.39 65.06 -23.13
N HIS A 669 -31.35 65.71 -22.50
CA HIS A 669 -32.69 65.98 -23.06
C HIS A 669 -33.21 67.34 -22.64
N ALA A 670 -33.86 68.07 -23.54
CA ALA A 670 -34.57 69.32 -23.24
C ALA A 670 -36.08 69.07 -23.31
N TYR A 671 -36.87 69.81 -22.53
CA TYR A 671 -38.33 69.71 -22.56
C TYR A 671 -38.91 70.94 -23.23
N GLY A 672 -39.86 70.74 -24.13
CA GLY A 672 -40.42 71.81 -24.95
C GLY A 672 -41.60 72.57 -24.34
N ASP A 673 -42.03 72.18 -23.13
CA ASP A 673 -43.15 72.71 -22.35
C ASP A 673 -42.80 72.52 -20.85
N ASN A 674 -43.36 73.34 -19.99
CA ASN A 674 -43.27 73.22 -18.54
C ASN A 674 -44.04 72.00 -17.99
N GLY A 675 -43.65 71.48 -16.83
CA GLY A 675 -44.32 70.32 -16.24
C GLY A 675 -43.47 69.47 -15.33
N VAL A 676 -44.01 68.32 -14.92
CA VAL A 676 -43.29 67.30 -14.15
C VAL A 676 -43.25 66.02 -14.96
N TYR A 677 -42.05 65.62 -15.37
CA TYR A 677 -41.82 64.45 -16.22
C TYR A 677 -41.19 63.31 -15.43
N THR A 678 -41.77 62.12 -15.53
CA THR A 678 -41.20 60.90 -14.95
C THR A 678 -40.26 60.24 -15.94
N VAL A 679 -38.96 60.32 -15.66
CA VAL A 679 -37.89 59.75 -16.47
C VAL A 679 -37.62 58.32 -15.99
N THR A 680 -37.62 57.35 -16.91
CA THR A 680 -37.37 55.93 -16.60
C THR A 680 -36.10 55.45 -17.29
N LEU A 681 -35.19 54.86 -16.53
CA LEU A 681 -34.05 54.10 -17.07
C LEU A 681 -34.38 52.60 -16.98
N THR A 682 -34.30 51.92 -18.12
CA THR A 682 -34.40 50.46 -18.23
C THR A 682 -33.07 49.89 -18.69
N VAL A 683 -32.59 48.87 -17.99
CA VAL A 683 -31.42 48.07 -18.40
C VAL A 683 -31.87 46.62 -18.53
N THR A 684 -31.58 46.02 -19.68
CA THR A 684 -31.96 44.63 -20.00
C THR A 684 -30.69 43.86 -20.37
N ASP A 685 -30.40 42.78 -19.66
CA ASP A 685 -29.35 41.82 -20.04
C ASP A 685 -29.77 41.01 -21.27
N ASP A 686 -28.83 40.33 -21.91
CA ASP A 686 -29.04 39.54 -23.13
C ASP A 686 -29.82 38.25 -22.91
N ASP A 687 -30.04 37.87 -21.66
CA ASP A 687 -30.81 36.71 -21.21
C ASP A 687 -32.24 37.06 -20.75
N GLY A 688 -32.63 38.32 -20.91
CA GLY A 688 -33.99 38.81 -20.74
C GLY A 688 -34.36 39.25 -19.32
N GLY A 689 -33.40 39.32 -18.40
CA GLY A 689 -33.57 40.01 -17.12
C GLY A 689 -33.65 41.52 -17.33
N VAL A 690 -34.52 42.18 -16.56
CA VAL A 690 -34.85 43.59 -16.75
C VAL A 690 -34.84 44.33 -15.42
N GLY A 691 -33.94 45.31 -15.31
CA GLY A 691 -33.89 46.28 -14.22
C GLY A 691 -34.47 47.62 -14.64
N THR A 692 -35.23 48.28 -13.74
CA THR A 692 -35.80 49.60 -13.99
C THR A 692 -35.69 50.50 -12.76
N ASP A 693 -35.45 51.79 -12.98
CA ASP A 693 -35.57 52.83 -11.96
C ASP A 693 -36.08 54.15 -12.56
N THR A 694 -36.62 55.04 -11.73
CA THR A 694 -37.26 56.29 -12.16
C THR A 694 -36.80 57.50 -11.36
N LEU A 695 -36.74 58.67 -12.00
CA LEU A 695 -36.58 59.99 -11.35
C LEU A 695 -37.59 61.00 -11.91
N GLN A 696 -37.76 62.13 -11.22
CA GLN A 696 -38.60 63.24 -11.66
C GLN A 696 -37.77 64.41 -12.20
N VAL A 697 -38.22 65.02 -13.30
CA VAL A 697 -37.72 66.33 -13.77
C VAL A 697 -38.84 67.35 -13.70
N THR A 698 -38.62 68.43 -12.94
CA THR A 698 -39.54 69.57 -12.86
C THR A 698 -39.07 70.69 -13.78
N VAL A 699 -39.84 70.99 -14.81
CA VAL A 699 -39.55 72.00 -15.83
C VAL A 699 -40.40 73.25 -15.57
N ALA A 700 -39.77 74.41 -15.51
CA ALA A 700 -40.41 75.70 -15.27
C ALA A 700 -40.61 76.51 -16.56
N ASN A 701 -41.72 77.24 -16.62
CA ASN A 701 -42.01 78.21 -17.70
C ASN A 701 -40.95 79.34 -17.72
N VAL A 702 -40.52 79.71 -18.92
CA VAL A 702 -39.76 80.91 -19.24
C VAL A 702 -40.63 81.88 -20.07
N PRO A 703 -40.86 83.13 -19.62
CA PRO A 703 -41.68 84.07 -20.40
C PRO A 703 -41.09 84.49 -21.75
N PRO A 704 -41.94 84.85 -22.74
CA PRO A 704 -41.49 85.24 -24.07
C PRO A 704 -40.73 86.56 -24.06
N THR A 705 -39.68 86.64 -24.88
CA THR A 705 -38.99 87.90 -25.16
C THR A 705 -39.59 88.58 -26.39
N VAL A 706 -40.19 89.76 -26.21
CA VAL A 706 -40.85 90.52 -27.29
C VAL A 706 -39.98 91.68 -27.75
N VAL A 707 -39.93 91.89 -29.07
CA VAL A 707 -39.24 93.01 -29.72
C VAL A 707 -40.21 93.74 -30.63
N TYR A 708 -40.45 95.02 -30.34
CA TYR A 708 -41.29 95.91 -31.12
C TYR A 708 -40.65 96.17 -32.48
N GLY A 709 -41.41 95.89 -33.55
CA GLY A 709 -40.94 95.94 -34.92
C GLY A 709 -41.21 97.28 -35.63
N PRO A 710 -40.83 97.38 -36.91
CA PRO A 710 -41.09 98.57 -37.70
C PRO A 710 -42.60 98.79 -37.89
N VAL A 711 -43.02 100.06 -37.81
CA VAL A 711 -44.38 100.49 -38.17
C VAL A 711 -44.44 100.78 -39.66
N SER A 712 -45.32 100.09 -40.38
CA SER A 712 -45.63 100.37 -41.78
C SER A 712 -46.72 101.43 -41.86
N GLN A 713 -46.38 102.57 -42.45
CA GLN A 713 -47.31 103.68 -42.66
C GLN A 713 -47.55 103.93 -44.16
N PRO A 714 -48.81 104.12 -44.62
CA PRO A 714 -49.11 104.39 -46.02
C PRO A 714 -48.40 105.64 -46.55
N ASN A 715 -48.21 106.64 -45.70
CA ASN A 715 -47.48 107.86 -46.02
C ASN A 715 -46.19 107.93 -45.20
N PRO A 716 -45.01 107.94 -45.83
CA PRO A 716 -43.74 107.89 -45.12
C PRO A 716 -43.36 109.22 -44.42
N TYR A 717 -44.16 110.28 -44.55
CA TYR A 717 -43.83 111.62 -44.04
C TYR A 717 -44.65 112.07 -42.84
N PHE A 718 -45.90 111.62 -42.74
CA PHE A 718 -46.78 111.88 -41.61
C PHE A 718 -47.87 110.82 -41.55
N VAL A 719 -48.42 110.61 -40.37
CA VAL A 719 -49.65 109.84 -40.17
C VAL A 719 -50.78 110.83 -39.91
N LEU A 720 -51.89 110.72 -40.61
CA LEU A 720 -53.08 111.55 -40.39
C LEU A 720 -54.22 110.75 -39.75
N PRO A 721 -54.98 111.36 -38.83
CA PRO A 721 -56.09 110.68 -38.19
C PRO A 721 -57.17 110.26 -39.20
N VAL A 722 -57.76 109.08 -39.00
CA VAL A 722 -58.86 108.50 -39.80
C VAL A 722 -58.49 108.20 -41.26
N VAL A 723 -57.35 108.68 -41.76
CA VAL A 723 -56.89 108.52 -43.14
C VAL A 723 -55.92 107.37 -43.26
N HIS A 724 -54.95 107.27 -42.34
CA HIS A 724 -53.94 106.23 -42.38
C HIS A 724 -54.27 105.13 -41.39
N THR A 725 -54.43 103.92 -41.91
CA THR A 725 -54.32 102.69 -41.13
C THR A 725 -52.85 102.28 -41.16
N LEU A 726 -52.24 102.17 -39.98
CA LEU A 726 -50.87 101.72 -39.80
C LEU A 726 -50.87 100.23 -39.56
N SER A 727 -49.90 99.52 -40.13
CA SER A 727 -49.65 98.11 -39.82
C SER A 727 -48.44 98.01 -38.88
N PHE A 728 -48.66 97.40 -37.73
CA PHE A 728 -47.69 97.19 -36.69
C PHE A 728 -47.21 95.74 -36.74
N SER A 729 -45.93 95.55 -36.38
CA SER A 729 -45.34 94.23 -36.25
C SER A 729 -44.47 94.19 -35.00
N ALA A 730 -44.41 93.02 -34.36
CA ALA A 730 -43.46 92.70 -33.32
C ALA A 730 -43.00 91.26 -33.56
N SER A 731 -41.76 90.96 -33.20
CA SER A 731 -41.25 89.57 -33.16
C SER A 731 -41.15 89.13 -31.71
N PHE A 732 -41.36 87.85 -31.45
CA PHE A 732 -41.10 87.25 -30.14
C PHE A 732 -40.25 85.98 -30.29
N ASN A 733 -39.51 85.67 -29.24
CA ASN A 733 -38.75 84.44 -29.06
C ASN A 733 -39.05 83.92 -27.66
N ASP A 734 -39.54 82.70 -27.57
CA ASP A 734 -39.84 82.03 -26.32
C ASP A 734 -39.04 80.75 -26.15
N LYS A 735 -38.65 80.45 -24.92
CA LYS A 735 -38.02 79.16 -24.61
C LYS A 735 -39.17 78.21 -24.35
N GLY A 736 -39.27 77.13 -25.14
CA GLY A 736 -40.45 76.27 -25.14
C GLY A 736 -41.02 76.11 -26.54
N TRP A 737 -40.48 75.18 -27.33
CA TRP A 737 -40.93 75.02 -28.71
C TRP A 737 -42.32 74.39 -28.84
N LEU A 738 -42.99 74.02 -27.75
CA LEU A 738 -44.37 73.56 -27.77
C LEU A 738 -45.37 74.64 -27.33
N ASP A 739 -44.90 75.79 -26.85
CA ASP A 739 -45.72 76.90 -26.38
C ASP A 739 -46.55 77.50 -27.51
N SER A 740 -47.72 78.02 -27.14
CA SER A 740 -48.61 78.73 -28.03
C SER A 740 -48.88 80.15 -27.56
N HIS A 741 -48.84 81.11 -28.48
CA HIS A 741 -48.82 82.52 -28.09
C HIS A 741 -50.09 83.28 -28.47
N THR A 742 -50.53 84.13 -27.55
CA THR A 742 -51.52 85.17 -27.83
C THR A 742 -50.88 86.54 -27.72
N SER A 743 -51.45 87.54 -28.39
CA SER A 743 -50.93 88.91 -28.30
C SER A 743 -52.03 89.97 -28.26
N GLU A 744 -51.77 91.05 -27.53
CA GLU A 744 -52.63 92.22 -27.42
C GLU A 744 -51.83 93.50 -27.68
N TRP A 745 -52.39 94.37 -28.52
CA TRP A 745 -51.82 95.67 -28.87
C TRP A 745 -52.64 96.78 -28.21
N ASP A 746 -51.97 97.64 -27.44
CA ASP A 746 -52.51 98.91 -26.95
C ASP A 746 -51.91 100.05 -27.76
N PHE A 747 -52.74 100.79 -28.50
CA PHE A 747 -52.31 101.90 -29.34
C PHE A 747 -52.20 103.24 -28.61
N GLY A 748 -52.45 103.29 -27.29
CA GLY A 748 -52.32 104.51 -26.49
C GLY A 748 -53.44 105.52 -26.68
N ASP A 749 -54.51 105.16 -27.41
CA ASP A 749 -55.72 105.96 -27.62
C ASP A 749 -57.00 105.27 -27.09
N ASN A 750 -56.82 104.27 -26.20
CA ASN A 750 -57.82 103.27 -25.76
C ASN A 750 -58.21 102.25 -26.84
N GLY A 751 -57.47 102.18 -27.95
CA GLY A 751 -57.55 101.07 -28.90
C GLY A 751 -56.77 99.86 -28.38
N LEU A 752 -57.48 98.86 -27.84
CA LEU A 752 -56.95 97.53 -27.53
C LEU A 752 -57.42 96.54 -28.59
N VAL A 753 -56.48 95.82 -29.21
CA VAL A 753 -56.77 94.87 -30.29
C VAL A 753 -55.94 93.60 -30.11
N ALA A 754 -56.56 92.44 -30.28
CA ALA A 754 -55.83 91.18 -30.37
C ALA A 754 -54.98 91.13 -31.64
N GLY A 755 -53.69 90.83 -31.50
CA GLY A 755 -52.77 90.71 -32.61
C GLY A 755 -52.94 89.38 -33.36
N ALA A 756 -52.70 89.41 -34.68
CA ALA A 756 -52.56 88.21 -35.48
C ALA A 756 -51.16 87.62 -35.27
N VAL A 757 -51.10 86.47 -34.60
CA VAL A 757 -49.86 85.72 -34.33
C VAL A 757 -49.55 84.76 -35.46
N THR A 758 -48.29 84.68 -35.87
CA THR A 758 -47.74 83.63 -36.73
C THR A 758 -46.47 83.12 -36.08
N GLU A 759 -46.44 81.83 -35.75
CA GLU A 759 -45.35 81.19 -35.00
C GLU A 759 -44.78 79.97 -35.72
N GLU A 760 -43.51 79.68 -35.43
CA GLU A 760 -42.73 78.53 -35.86
C GLU A 760 -42.12 77.89 -34.60
N ASN A 761 -42.66 76.71 -34.27
CA ASN A 761 -42.43 75.96 -33.05
C ASN A 761 -41.35 74.89 -33.29
N VAL A 762 -40.09 75.31 -33.34
CA VAL A 762 -38.94 74.46 -33.67
C VAL A 762 -37.94 74.48 -32.51
N GLU A 763 -37.61 73.30 -32.00
CA GLU A 763 -36.64 73.13 -30.91
C GLU A 763 -35.35 73.96 -31.15
N PRO A 764 -34.88 74.74 -30.16
CA PRO A 764 -35.34 74.78 -28.76
C PRO A 764 -36.38 75.87 -28.42
N ASP A 765 -36.74 76.74 -29.36
CA ASP A 765 -37.46 77.99 -29.06
C ASP A 765 -38.72 78.10 -29.93
N ALA A 766 -39.83 78.60 -29.37
CA ALA A 766 -40.95 79.06 -30.18
C ALA A 766 -40.67 80.48 -30.66
N THR A 767 -40.66 80.69 -31.98
CA THR A 767 -40.39 82.01 -32.56
C THR A 767 -41.56 82.48 -33.39
N GLY A 768 -41.86 83.77 -33.36
CA GLY A 768 -43.00 84.25 -34.10
C GLY A 768 -43.07 85.75 -34.28
N THR A 769 -44.14 86.16 -34.96
CA THR A 769 -44.48 87.57 -35.14
C THR A 769 -45.93 87.81 -34.76
N SER A 770 -46.18 88.95 -34.13
CA SER A 770 -47.52 89.50 -33.92
C SER A 770 -47.70 90.71 -34.81
N THR A 771 -48.85 90.81 -35.48
CA THR A 771 -49.21 91.97 -36.31
C THR A 771 -50.57 92.50 -35.95
N ALA A 772 -50.74 93.82 -36.06
CA ALA A 772 -52.03 94.48 -35.86
C ALA A 772 -52.15 95.71 -36.76
N GLU A 773 -53.38 96.13 -37.04
CA GLU A 773 -53.64 97.35 -37.80
C GLU A 773 -54.42 98.34 -36.94
N HIS A 774 -54.05 99.63 -37.00
CA HIS A 774 -54.77 100.68 -36.26
C HIS A 774 -54.79 102.01 -36.99
N ALA A 775 -55.88 102.76 -36.82
CA ALA A 775 -56.05 104.10 -37.34
C ALA A 775 -56.45 105.05 -36.19
N TYR A 776 -55.66 106.09 -35.99
CA TYR A 776 -55.88 107.05 -34.90
C TYR A 776 -57.00 108.02 -35.24
N LEU A 777 -57.81 108.40 -34.24
CA LEU A 777 -58.90 109.37 -34.42
C LEU A 777 -58.48 110.82 -34.23
N LEU A 778 -57.40 111.05 -33.48
CA LEU A 778 -56.90 112.38 -33.14
C LEU A 778 -55.41 112.48 -33.47
N ALA A 779 -54.95 113.72 -33.65
CA ALA A 779 -53.53 114.01 -33.75
C ALA A 779 -52.90 113.97 -32.35
N GLY A 780 -51.66 113.49 -32.25
CA GLY A 780 -50.95 113.34 -30.99
C GLY A 780 -49.77 112.39 -31.07
N ASP A 781 -49.01 112.34 -29.99
CA ASP A 781 -47.99 111.33 -29.75
C ASP A 781 -48.61 110.16 -28.98
N TYR A 782 -48.48 108.95 -29.52
CA TYR A 782 -49.04 107.73 -28.97
C TYR A 782 -47.91 106.74 -28.65
N THR A 783 -48.00 106.13 -27.48
CA THR A 783 -47.16 104.96 -27.13
C THR A 783 -47.96 103.72 -27.48
N VAL A 784 -47.41 102.91 -28.37
CA VAL A 784 -47.98 101.63 -28.77
C VAL A 784 -47.23 100.54 -28.03
N SER A 785 -47.93 99.75 -27.22
CA SER A 785 -47.34 98.57 -26.57
C SER A 785 -47.95 97.30 -27.12
N VAL A 786 -47.12 96.28 -27.26
CA VAL A 786 -47.54 94.91 -27.54
C VAL A 786 -47.21 94.06 -26.33
N VAL A 787 -48.16 93.25 -25.93
CA VAL A 787 -47.98 92.19 -24.92
C VAL A 787 -48.18 90.86 -25.63
N VAL A 788 -47.25 89.93 -25.45
CA VAL A 788 -47.35 88.54 -25.90
C VAL A 788 -47.41 87.67 -24.64
N VAL A 789 -48.36 86.75 -24.61
CA VAL A 789 -48.61 85.85 -23.49
C VAL A 789 -48.56 84.42 -24.03
N ASP A 790 -47.69 83.59 -23.47
CA ASP A 790 -47.69 82.14 -23.72
C ASP A 790 -48.87 81.47 -23.01
N ASP A 791 -49.16 80.22 -23.34
CA ASP A 791 -50.28 79.45 -22.79
C ASP A 791 -50.09 78.98 -21.35
N ASP A 792 -48.86 79.08 -20.85
CA ASP A 792 -48.47 78.79 -19.47
C ASP A 792 -48.48 80.04 -18.56
N GLY A 793 -48.81 81.20 -19.13
CA GLY A 793 -49.06 82.46 -18.44
C GLY A 793 -47.83 83.36 -18.27
N GLY A 794 -46.70 83.05 -18.89
CA GLY A 794 -45.59 83.97 -19.03
C GLY A 794 -45.95 85.12 -19.97
N VAL A 795 -45.36 86.29 -19.69
CA VAL A 795 -45.75 87.55 -20.32
C VAL A 795 -44.51 88.33 -20.76
N GLY A 796 -44.42 88.54 -22.07
CA GLY A 796 -43.46 89.42 -22.71
C GLY A 796 -44.12 90.70 -23.20
N SER A 797 -43.41 91.83 -23.17
CA SER A 797 -43.95 93.08 -23.71
C SER A 797 -42.87 94.02 -24.22
N ASP A 798 -43.18 94.78 -25.26
CA ASP A 798 -42.33 95.87 -25.73
C ASP A 798 -43.19 97.04 -26.26
N SER A 799 -42.61 98.22 -26.47
CA SER A 799 -43.35 99.41 -26.89
C SER A 799 -42.57 100.32 -27.84
N GLY A 800 -43.31 100.99 -28.72
CA GLY A 800 -42.81 102.01 -29.64
C GLY A 800 -43.65 103.28 -29.61
N ALA A 801 -43.22 104.30 -30.34
CA ALA A 801 -43.93 105.58 -30.44
C ALA A 801 -44.44 105.84 -31.86
N VAL A 802 -45.65 106.37 -31.97
CA VAL A 802 -46.26 106.85 -33.22
C VAL A 802 -46.64 108.31 -33.07
N HIS A 803 -46.20 109.14 -33.99
CA HIS A 803 -46.63 110.53 -34.09
C HIS A 803 -47.69 110.67 -35.19
N VAL A 804 -48.88 111.13 -34.78
CA VAL A 804 -50.01 111.40 -35.68
C VAL A 804 -50.14 112.90 -35.82
N ALA A 805 -49.87 113.40 -37.02
CA ALA A 805 -49.87 114.81 -37.34
C ALA A 805 -51.29 115.40 -37.38
N SER A 806 -51.41 116.63 -36.90
CA SER A 806 -52.56 117.49 -37.19
C SER A 806 -52.59 117.91 -38.66
N ALA A 807 -53.72 118.44 -39.12
CA ALA A 807 -53.84 118.95 -40.48
C ALA A 807 -52.84 120.10 -40.73
N GLN A 808 -52.58 120.90 -39.68
CA GLN A 808 -51.57 121.94 -39.68
C GLN A 808 -50.15 121.37 -39.82
N GLU A 809 -49.80 120.37 -39.02
CA GLU A 809 -48.49 119.72 -39.08
C GLU A 809 -48.28 119.03 -40.42
N ALA A 810 -49.27 118.32 -40.95
CA ALA A 810 -49.16 117.69 -42.28
C ALA A 810 -49.04 118.73 -43.41
N LEU A 811 -49.77 119.85 -43.34
CA LEU A 811 -49.61 120.98 -44.26
C LEU A 811 -48.24 121.65 -44.10
N ALA A 812 -47.70 121.74 -42.88
CA ALA A 812 -46.36 122.23 -42.63
C ALA A 812 -45.30 121.28 -43.21
N ILE A 813 -45.43 119.97 -43.00
CA ILE A 813 -44.56 118.94 -43.57
C ILE A 813 -44.64 118.95 -45.10
N LEU A 814 -45.84 119.12 -45.68
CA LEU A 814 -46.04 119.31 -47.12
C LEU A 814 -45.27 120.55 -47.61
N ASN A 815 -45.42 121.68 -46.92
CA ASN A 815 -44.68 122.89 -47.26
C ASN A 815 -43.18 122.66 -47.14
N ASP A 816 -42.70 122.05 -46.06
CA ASP A 816 -41.29 121.79 -45.81
C ASP A 816 -40.70 120.88 -46.89
N ARG A 817 -41.44 119.86 -47.33
CA ARG A 817 -41.05 119.02 -48.47
C ARG A 817 -40.98 119.80 -49.77
N ILE A 818 -41.95 120.69 -50.03
CA ILE A 818 -41.92 121.58 -51.20
C ILE A 818 -40.71 122.54 -51.13
N GLN A 819 -40.43 123.12 -49.97
CA GLN A 819 -39.30 124.04 -49.80
C GLN A 819 -37.95 123.33 -49.91
N ALA A 820 -37.83 122.13 -49.33
CA ALA A 820 -36.62 121.32 -49.30
C ALA A 820 -36.31 120.62 -50.62
N ALA A 821 -37.29 120.43 -51.50
CA ALA A 821 -37.09 119.83 -52.81
C ALA A 821 -36.06 120.61 -53.65
N SER A 822 -35.35 119.95 -54.58
CA SER A 822 -34.41 120.65 -55.47
C SER A 822 -35.14 121.69 -56.32
N ASN A 823 -34.46 122.80 -56.67
CA ASN A 823 -35.00 123.79 -57.60
C ASN A 823 -35.26 123.20 -58.99
N ASP A 824 -34.54 122.14 -59.38
CA ASP A 824 -34.74 121.44 -60.65
C ASP A 824 -36.04 120.62 -60.68
N ALA A 825 -36.64 120.38 -59.51
CA ALA A 825 -37.93 119.71 -59.39
C ALA A 825 -39.13 120.62 -59.72
N PHE A 826 -38.88 121.90 -60.02
CA PHE A 826 -39.90 122.88 -60.38
C PHE A 826 -39.57 123.52 -61.72
N LYS A 827 -40.60 123.79 -62.54
CA LYS A 827 -40.41 124.63 -63.75
C LYS A 827 -39.99 126.05 -63.31
N ALA A 828 -39.17 126.73 -64.11
CA ALA A 828 -38.57 128.01 -63.69
C ALA A 828 -39.59 129.19 -63.66
N PRO A 829 -39.42 130.19 -62.79
CA PRO A 829 -38.46 130.26 -61.67
C PRO A 829 -38.98 129.47 -60.45
N ALA A 830 -38.17 128.53 -59.96
CA ALA A 830 -38.52 127.62 -58.87
C ALA A 830 -38.83 128.36 -57.55
N ASP A 831 -37.99 129.33 -57.17
CA ASP A 831 -38.15 130.07 -55.90
C ASP A 831 -39.49 130.80 -55.82
N ASN A 832 -39.95 131.43 -56.91
CA ASN A 832 -41.25 132.11 -56.94
C ASN A 832 -42.41 131.11 -56.75
N ARG A 833 -42.27 129.90 -57.26
CA ARG A 833 -43.31 128.86 -57.18
C ARG A 833 -43.34 128.21 -55.81
N LYS A 834 -42.17 127.89 -55.25
CA LYS A 834 -42.02 127.43 -53.87
C LYS A 834 -42.57 128.46 -52.88
N HIS A 835 -42.24 129.74 -53.06
CA HIS A 835 -42.77 130.83 -52.24
C HIS A 835 -44.28 131.03 -52.43
N ALA A 836 -44.79 130.94 -53.66
CA ALA A 836 -46.23 131.00 -53.93
C ALA A 836 -46.99 129.82 -53.33
N LEU A 837 -46.44 128.61 -53.41
CA LEU A 837 -46.98 127.41 -52.76
C LEU A 837 -46.94 127.56 -51.24
N ALA A 838 -45.84 128.07 -50.67
CA ALA A 838 -45.76 128.37 -49.24
C ALA A 838 -46.86 129.34 -48.82
N ASN A 839 -47.03 130.46 -49.52
CA ASN A 839 -48.10 131.43 -49.20
C ASN A 839 -49.50 130.81 -49.32
N LYS A 840 -49.72 129.93 -50.30
CA LYS A 840 -50.99 129.22 -50.49
C LYS A 840 -51.23 128.19 -49.37
N ILE A 841 -50.21 127.42 -49.01
CA ILE A 841 -50.27 126.44 -47.91
C ILE A 841 -50.45 127.18 -46.57
N GLN A 842 -49.74 128.28 -46.32
CA GLN A 842 -49.93 129.12 -45.13
C GLN A 842 -51.34 129.73 -45.07
N ALA A 843 -51.91 130.11 -46.22
CA ALA A 843 -53.30 130.54 -46.27
C ALA A 843 -54.27 129.39 -45.95
N ILE A 844 -53.96 128.15 -46.37
CA ILE A 844 -54.74 126.95 -46.05
C ILE A 844 -54.59 126.59 -44.56
N ILE A 845 -53.37 126.60 -44.00
CA ILE A 845 -53.10 126.44 -42.56
C ILE A 845 -53.93 127.47 -41.78
N GLY A 846 -53.87 128.74 -42.15
CA GLY A 846 -54.68 129.80 -41.53
C GLY A 846 -56.18 129.66 -41.74
N MET A 847 -56.65 128.86 -42.70
CA MET A 847 -58.06 128.45 -42.81
C MET A 847 -58.39 127.31 -41.86
N VAL A 848 -57.53 126.30 -41.74
CA VAL A 848 -57.66 125.20 -40.77
C VAL A 848 -57.68 125.74 -39.34
N ASP A 849 -56.77 126.66 -38.99
CA ASP A 849 -56.69 127.30 -37.66
C ASP A 849 -57.95 128.07 -37.27
N LYS A 850 -58.66 128.61 -38.27
CA LYS A 850 -59.91 129.36 -38.07
C LYS A 850 -61.16 128.47 -38.12
N GLY A 851 -60.99 127.15 -38.18
CA GLY A 851 -62.09 126.20 -38.37
C GLY A 851 -62.76 126.27 -39.74
N ASN A 852 -62.19 126.97 -40.72
CA ASN A 852 -62.71 127.05 -42.09
C ASN A 852 -62.25 125.84 -42.93
N ILE A 853 -62.63 124.65 -42.48
CA ILE A 853 -62.27 123.37 -43.12
C ILE A 853 -62.79 123.31 -44.56
N ARG A 854 -64.00 123.83 -44.83
CA ARG A 854 -64.55 123.90 -46.20
C ARG A 854 -63.69 124.75 -47.14
N GLY A 855 -63.16 125.88 -46.65
CA GLY A 855 -62.24 126.72 -47.41
C GLY A 855 -60.90 126.03 -47.66
N ALA A 856 -60.36 125.37 -46.62
CA ALA A 856 -59.12 124.59 -46.74
C ALA A 856 -59.25 123.47 -47.78
N MET A 857 -60.34 122.70 -47.76
CA MET A 857 -60.61 121.63 -48.75
C MET A 857 -60.84 122.13 -50.17
N GLN A 858 -61.30 123.36 -50.37
CA GLN A 858 -61.42 123.93 -51.71
C GLN A 858 -60.08 124.44 -52.22
N LYS A 859 -59.28 125.06 -51.35
CA LYS A 859 -58.00 125.62 -51.73
C LYS A 859 -56.91 124.58 -51.87
N LEU A 860 -56.89 123.52 -51.07
CA LEU A 860 -55.84 122.52 -51.16
C LEU A 860 -55.78 121.87 -52.58
N PRO A 861 -56.91 121.44 -53.19
CA PRO A 861 -56.92 121.01 -54.59
C PRO A 861 -56.63 122.14 -55.58
N ASN A 862 -57.31 123.28 -55.47
CA ASN A 862 -57.30 124.33 -56.50
C ASN A 862 -56.00 125.15 -56.52
N ASP A 863 -55.41 125.37 -55.35
CA ASP A 863 -54.26 126.23 -55.16
C ASP A 863 -52.95 125.44 -55.02
N VAL A 864 -52.98 124.21 -54.50
CA VAL A 864 -51.75 123.43 -54.20
C VAL A 864 -51.67 122.16 -55.05
N ARG A 865 -52.68 121.27 -55.01
CA ARG A 865 -52.69 120.02 -55.80
C ARG A 865 -52.57 120.29 -57.29
N ALA A 866 -53.40 121.19 -57.83
CA ALA A 866 -53.38 121.59 -59.24
C ALA A 866 -52.04 122.23 -59.66
N LYS A 867 -51.14 122.53 -58.72
CA LYS A 867 -49.79 122.99 -59.03
C LYS A 867 -48.74 121.89 -58.95
N ALA A 868 -49.04 120.80 -58.25
CA ALA A 868 -48.14 119.69 -57.99
C ALA A 868 -48.45 118.45 -58.84
N ASP A 869 -49.52 118.45 -59.64
CA ASP A 869 -50.07 117.25 -60.27
C ASP A 869 -49.54 116.91 -61.67
N GLY A 870 -48.61 117.70 -62.21
CA GLY A 870 -47.74 117.24 -63.30
C GLY A 870 -48.46 116.79 -64.57
N HIS A 871 -49.55 117.47 -64.95
CA HIS A 871 -50.41 117.27 -66.12
C HIS A 871 -51.70 116.45 -65.93
N VAL A 872 -52.08 116.13 -64.68
CA VAL A 872 -53.30 115.36 -64.39
C VAL A 872 -54.59 116.16 -64.65
N ASP A 873 -54.58 117.50 -64.52
CA ASP A 873 -55.74 118.38 -64.84
C ASP A 873 -55.83 118.83 -66.32
N GLY A 874 -54.83 118.48 -67.14
CA GLY A 874 -54.74 118.85 -68.56
C GLY A 874 -54.33 120.31 -68.84
N ASN A 875 -53.88 121.08 -67.84
CA ASN A 875 -53.45 122.47 -67.99
C ASN A 875 -51.94 122.67 -67.76
N PRO A 876 -51.11 122.75 -68.85
CA PRO A 876 -49.65 122.89 -68.75
C PRO A 876 -49.14 124.15 -68.05
N ASN A 877 -50.02 125.14 -67.83
CA ASN A 877 -49.66 126.37 -67.13
C ASN A 877 -49.74 126.23 -65.61
N ASN A 878 -50.46 125.21 -65.13
CA ASN A 878 -50.64 124.97 -63.72
C ASN A 878 -49.59 124.00 -63.16
N ASP A 879 -48.94 123.18 -63.98
CA ASP A 879 -47.88 122.24 -63.58
C ASP A 879 -46.58 122.95 -63.11
N TRP A 880 -46.46 123.18 -61.81
CA TRP A 880 -45.31 123.87 -61.23
C TRP A 880 -44.20 122.90 -60.81
N VAL A 881 -44.57 121.72 -60.31
CA VAL A 881 -43.65 120.62 -60.00
C VAL A 881 -43.43 119.81 -61.27
N THR A 882 -42.17 119.51 -61.61
CA THR A 882 -41.77 118.77 -62.82
C THR A 882 -41.08 117.44 -62.53
N ASP A 883 -40.61 117.20 -61.31
CA ASP A 883 -40.03 115.91 -60.92
C ASP A 883 -41.14 114.89 -60.62
N PRO A 884 -41.23 113.77 -61.37
CA PRO A 884 -42.33 112.81 -61.21
C PRO A 884 -42.37 112.15 -59.82
N THR A 885 -41.21 111.93 -59.21
CA THR A 885 -41.12 111.34 -57.87
C THR A 885 -41.70 112.30 -56.83
N LEU A 886 -41.30 113.57 -56.89
CA LEU A 886 -41.83 114.63 -56.04
C LEU A 886 -43.31 114.88 -56.31
N GLN A 887 -43.77 114.83 -57.56
CA GLN A 887 -45.20 114.92 -57.87
C GLN A 887 -45.98 113.81 -57.19
N MET A 888 -45.59 112.55 -57.37
CA MET A 888 -46.26 111.40 -56.75
C MET A 888 -46.26 111.50 -55.22
N MET A 889 -45.13 111.90 -54.63
CA MET A 889 -44.97 112.15 -53.20
C MET A 889 -45.91 113.25 -52.68
N LEU A 890 -45.89 114.43 -53.32
CA LEU A 890 -46.71 115.57 -52.93
C LEU A 890 -48.19 115.30 -53.18
N LEU A 891 -48.55 114.61 -54.25
CA LEU A 891 -49.92 114.20 -54.53
C LEU A 891 -50.44 113.26 -53.46
N GLN A 892 -49.66 112.25 -53.05
CA GLN A 892 -50.02 111.37 -51.94
C GLN A 892 -50.24 112.19 -50.67
N MET A 893 -49.30 113.07 -50.30
CA MET A 893 -49.43 113.92 -49.12
C MET A 893 -50.65 114.85 -49.21
N ILE A 894 -50.91 115.46 -50.36
CA ILE A 894 -52.03 116.37 -50.57
C ILE A 894 -53.36 115.61 -50.54
N ASP A 895 -53.44 114.43 -51.15
CA ASP A 895 -54.62 113.58 -51.18
C ASP A 895 -54.94 113.07 -49.76
N ASP A 896 -53.92 112.71 -48.98
CA ASP A 896 -54.07 112.34 -47.57
C ASP A 896 -54.54 113.51 -46.70
N ILE A 897 -53.92 114.68 -46.84
CA ILE A 897 -54.36 115.90 -46.13
C ILE A 897 -55.78 116.28 -46.54
N GLN A 898 -56.12 116.14 -47.82
CA GLN A 898 -57.46 116.43 -48.32
C GLN A 898 -58.48 115.44 -47.78
N ALA A 899 -58.14 114.15 -47.72
CA ALA A 899 -58.97 113.12 -47.09
C ALA A 899 -59.18 113.44 -45.61
N TYR A 900 -58.14 113.86 -44.89
CA TYR A 900 -58.26 114.21 -43.47
C TYR A 900 -59.08 115.47 -43.24
N LEU A 901 -58.86 116.53 -44.03
CA LEU A 901 -59.70 117.72 -43.98
C LEU A 901 -61.18 117.39 -44.30
N ALA A 902 -61.46 116.32 -45.05
CA ALA A 902 -62.83 115.86 -45.27
C ALA A 902 -63.49 115.26 -44.02
N THR A 903 -62.71 114.61 -43.14
CA THR A 903 -63.22 114.03 -41.89
C THR A 903 -63.40 115.07 -40.78
N LEU A 904 -62.75 116.23 -40.88
CA LEU A 904 -62.89 117.36 -39.94
C LEU A 904 -64.13 118.25 -40.17
N ARG A 905 -65.01 117.89 -41.11
CA ARG A 905 -66.30 118.58 -41.37
C ARG A 905 -67.40 118.12 -40.42
#